data_AF-F6B3M4-F1
#
_entry.id   AF-F6B3M4-F1
#
_cell.length_a   1.000
_cell.length_b   1.000
_cell.length_c   1.000
_cell.angle_alpha   90.00
_cell.angle_beta   90.00
_cell.angle_gamma   90.00
#
_symmetry.space_group_name_H-M   'P 1'
#
loop_
_entity.id
_entity.type
_entity.pdbx_description
1 polymer ?
#
loop_
_entity_poly.entity_id
_entity_poly.type
_entity_poly.pdbx_seq_one_letter_code
_entity_poly.pdbx_strand_id
1 'polypeptide(L)'
;MRTTNILIRRRITWLFLLGSALLCMLILRLAWIQFVRGDELRQQGIINRMRDVPVEAKRGSILDRNGNELVTSVSADSVYAIPSHIENPDEAAAKIAPILGMDVAKVKQIITKKSRFEWIKRKVDFETSQKLKELKIAGIGFAEESRRYYKQETLAPHILGFTGTDNQGLMGMEAAYDEELKGIPGRIVIEHDAAGREIPQALHQYIPPVQGHNLVLTLDQTIQHFVERELDKIVSVYKPKMAVIIVMDPKTGEVLALGNRPTFNPNKWREVPQSVWDRDPAIWYNYEPGSTFKIITTAAALEENVVKPSDRFYDPGYYQVADRKIRCWKAGGHGSQSFEEVVQNSCNPGFIQVGLNLGKERFYKYIQAFGFGQPTGIGLPGEARGIVIPEKDATNLNIATMAMGQSIAVTPIQLLTAVNAVANGGMLMKPHLVKSIEDQKGHVIKEFKPEVVRQVISKETANLTAKLLENVVLKGSGRNAYVDGYRAAGKTGTAQVVAERGGYASGKYVASFAGFAPVNDPKISILIMIAEPQGGSYYGGMVAAPVFSSLAQDTLHYLGVPEQKDLPKPKDNPWEVEEERIEVAVPNVVNLPLDEAQKLLREVGLAFETRGQGNMVYGQIPESGALVLTGTTVILDLNGAGGGNGQTGQQVSVPNLKGMSIREAGNLLESLGLKLEPEGTGLAESQSPAPGTKLPRGRPVKVQFKPPSDGS
;
A
#
# COMPACT_ATOMS: atom_id res chain seq x y z
N MET A 1 -18.43 -106.00 41.40
CA MET A 1 -18.90 -105.05 42.42
C MET A 1 -20.25 -104.49 41.99
N ARG A 2 -21.35 -104.82 42.70
CA ARG A 2 -22.69 -104.28 42.41
C ARG A 2 -22.74 -102.82 42.88
N THR A 3 -22.75 -101.86 41.96
CA THR A 3 -23.07 -100.46 42.29
C THR A 3 -24.55 -100.36 42.62
N THR A 4 -24.87 -100.09 43.89
CA THR A 4 -26.23 -99.95 44.41
C THR A 4 -26.97 -98.82 43.68
N ASN A 5 -28.22 -99.04 43.23
CA ASN A 5 -29.08 -98.05 42.55
C ASN A 5 -29.15 -96.68 43.28
N ILE A 6 -28.93 -96.68 44.59
CA ILE A 6 -28.86 -95.48 45.45
C ILE A 6 -27.66 -94.59 45.11
N LEU A 7 -26.49 -95.17 44.81
CA LEU A 7 -25.28 -94.41 44.44
C LEU A 7 -25.43 -93.73 43.08
N ILE A 8 -26.12 -94.37 42.13
CA ILE A 8 -26.40 -93.80 40.80
C ILE A 8 -27.40 -92.65 40.91
N ARG A 9 -28.51 -92.82 41.65
CA ARG A 9 -29.48 -91.72 41.89
C ARG A 9 -28.83 -90.53 42.60
N ARG A 10 -28.01 -90.77 43.63
CA ARG A 10 -27.27 -89.71 44.32
C ARG A 10 -26.31 -88.97 43.39
N ARG A 11 -25.60 -89.65 42.48
CA ARG A 11 -24.74 -89.02 41.47
C ARG A 11 -25.53 -88.17 40.48
N ILE A 12 -26.68 -88.65 40.01
CA ILE A 12 -27.58 -87.91 39.10
C ILE A 12 -28.14 -86.67 39.80
N THR A 13 -28.56 -86.77 41.07
CA THR A 13 -29.05 -85.62 41.84
C THR A 13 -27.94 -84.57 42.05
N TRP A 14 -26.71 -84.99 42.35
CA TRP A 14 -25.57 -84.07 42.45
C TRP A 14 -25.24 -83.40 41.13
N LEU A 15 -25.28 -84.13 40.00
CA LEU A 15 -25.10 -83.56 38.66
C LEU A 15 -26.22 -82.57 38.30
N PHE A 16 -27.47 -82.88 38.64
CA PHE A 16 -28.61 -82.00 38.42
C PHE A 16 -28.52 -80.73 39.28
N LEU A 17 -28.15 -80.85 40.55
CA LEU A 17 -27.93 -79.71 41.44
C LEU A 17 -26.76 -78.84 40.97
N LEU A 18 -25.66 -79.46 40.53
CA LEU A 18 -24.52 -78.76 39.95
C LEU A 18 -24.93 -78.01 38.67
N GLY A 19 -25.66 -78.68 37.77
CA GLY A 19 -26.17 -78.08 36.54
C GLY A 19 -27.16 -76.93 36.80
N SER A 20 -28.06 -77.11 37.78
CA SER A 20 -29.03 -76.08 38.19
C SER A 20 -28.34 -74.88 38.84
N ALA A 21 -27.35 -75.11 39.70
CA ALA A 21 -26.55 -74.05 40.30
C ALA A 21 -25.78 -73.25 39.24
N LEU A 22 -25.20 -73.94 38.24
CA LEU A 22 -24.50 -73.30 37.12
C LEU A 22 -25.45 -72.47 36.25
N LEU A 23 -26.66 -72.97 35.99
CA LEU A 23 -27.71 -72.23 35.28
C LEU A 23 -28.16 -70.99 36.07
N CYS A 24 -28.41 -71.13 37.38
CA CYS A 24 -28.73 -69.99 38.24
C CYS A 24 -27.61 -68.94 38.25
N MET A 25 -26.35 -69.37 38.28
CA MET A 25 -25.20 -68.47 38.20
C MET A 25 -25.17 -67.70 36.87
N LEU A 26 -25.49 -68.36 35.75
CA LEU A 26 -25.59 -67.71 34.43
C LEU A 26 -26.76 -66.72 34.37
N ILE A 27 -27.93 -67.06 34.94
CA ILE A 27 -29.09 -66.16 35.00
C ILE A 27 -28.76 -64.92 35.83
N LEU A 28 -28.15 -65.10 37.00
CA LEU A 28 -27.69 -63.99 37.85
C LEU A 28 -26.64 -63.14 37.14
N ARG A 29 -25.72 -63.76 36.39
CA ARG A 29 -24.72 -63.04 35.60
C ARG A 29 -25.36 -62.23 34.47
N LEU A 30 -26.35 -62.79 33.77
CA LEU A 30 -27.10 -62.10 32.73
C LEU A 30 -27.88 -60.91 33.30
N ALA A 31 -28.57 -61.10 34.42
CA ALA A 31 -29.27 -60.03 35.13
C ALA A 31 -28.31 -58.93 35.59
N TRP A 32 -27.13 -59.28 36.11
CA TRP A 32 -26.09 -58.31 36.44
C TRP A 32 -25.65 -57.48 35.22
N ILE A 33 -25.43 -58.14 34.08
CA ILE A 33 -25.03 -57.47 32.84
C ILE A 33 -26.15 -56.55 32.33
N GLN A 34 -27.40 -56.99 32.34
CA GLN A 34 -28.54 -56.22 31.82
C GLN A 34 -28.98 -55.07 32.71
N PHE A 35 -29.05 -55.27 34.04
CA PHE A 35 -29.60 -54.28 34.97
C PHE A 35 -28.54 -53.42 35.64
N VAL A 36 -27.35 -53.95 35.94
CA VAL A 36 -26.29 -53.17 36.62
C VAL A 36 -25.35 -52.51 35.61
N ARG A 37 -24.89 -53.25 34.60
CA ARG A 37 -24.02 -52.72 33.54
C ARG A 37 -24.76 -52.33 32.26
N GLY A 38 -26.09 -52.42 32.24
CA GLY A 38 -26.88 -52.18 31.04
C GLY A 38 -26.67 -50.78 30.48
N ASP A 39 -26.79 -49.76 31.33
CA ASP A 39 -26.61 -48.37 30.90
C ASP A 39 -25.17 -48.05 30.48
N GLU A 40 -24.17 -48.57 31.20
CA GLU A 40 -22.75 -48.40 30.86
C GLU A 40 -22.43 -49.05 29.50
N LEU A 41 -22.86 -50.30 29.29
CA LEU A 41 -22.65 -51.03 28.04
C LEU A 41 -23.46 -50.43 26.89
N ARG A 42 -24.65 -49.88 27.17
CA ARG A 42 -25.45 -49.16 26.18
C ARG A 42 -24.77 -47.85 25.77
N GLN A 43 -24.23 -47.07 26.70
CA GLN A 43 -23.46 -45.86 26.36
C GLN A 43 -22.17 -46.18 25.61
N GLN A 44 -21.41 -47.20 26.02
CA GLN A 44 -20.24 -47.66 25.27
C GLN A 44 -20.64 -48.15 23.87
N GLY A 45 -21.78 -48.84 23.74
CA GLY A 45 -22.35 -49.25 22.47
C GLY A 45 -22.72 -48.05 21.58
N ILE A 46 -23.33 -47.02 22.14
CA ILE A 46 -23.67 -45.76 21.45
C ILE A 46 -22.40 -45.02 21.04
N ILE A 47 -21.41 -44.84 21.92
CA ILE A 47 -20.12 -44.19 21.58
C ILE A 47 -19.37 -44.97 20.48
N ASN A 48 -19.42 -46.30 20.50
CA ASN A 48 -18.81 -47.13 19.46
C ASN A 48 -19.57 -47.09 18.12
N ARG A 49 -20.85 -46.72 18.13
CA ARG A 49 -21.70 -46.57 16.93
C ARG A 49 -21.75 -45.15 16.40
N MET A 50 -21.61 -44.15 17.27
CA MET A 50 -21.60 -42.73 16.94
C MET A 50 -20.25 -42.33 16.41
N ARG A 51 -20.24 -41.65 15.27
CA ARG A 51 -19.04 -41.07 14.69
C ARG A 51 -19.23 -39.58 14.51
N ASP A 52 -18.34 -38.82 15.16
CA ASP A 52 -18.30 -37.37 15.01
C ASP A 52 -17.56 -37.05 13.71
N VAL A 53 -18.27 -36.50 12.72
CA VAL A 53 -17.66 -35.83 11.58
C VAL A 53 -17.55 -34.35 11.95
N PRO A 54 -16.33 -33.81 12.16
CA PRO A 54 -16.18 -32.40 12.51
C PRO A 54 -16.65 -31.53 11.36
N VAL A 55 -17.44 -30.51 11.67
CA VAL A 55 -17.87 -29.49 10.71
C VAL A 55 -17.10 -28.23 11.05
N GLU A 56 -16.19 -27.81 10.16
CA GLU A 56 -15.38 -26.62 10.38
C GLU A 56 -16.27 -25.39 10.55
N ALA A 57 -15.95 -24.57 11.55
CA ALA A 57 -16.60 -23.27 11.67
C ALA A 57 -16.09 -22.31 10.59
N LYS A 58 -16.99 -21.43 10.13
CA LYS A 58 -16.59 -20.30 9.31
C LYS A 58 -15.70 -19.39 10.15
N ARG A 59 -14.52 -19.04 9.63
CA ARG A 59 -13.69 -18.03 10.29
C ARG A 59 -14.36 -16.67 10.16
N GLY A 60 -14.27 -15.85 11.20
CA GLY A 60 -14.75 -14.48 11.16
C GLY A 60 -14.00 -13.66 10.10
N SER A 61 -14.66 -12.66 9.54
CA SER A 61 -14.10 -11.79 8.49
C SER A 61 -13.06 -10.84 9.10
N ILE A 62 -12.05 -10.47 8.31
CA ILE A 62 -11.14 -9.37 8.64
C ILE A 62 -11.58 -8.15 7.82
N LEU A 63 -11.91 -7.06 8.49
CA LEU A 63 -12.44 -5.83 7.93
C LEU A 63 -11.41 -4.70 8.04
N ASP A 64 -11.48 -3.74 7.12
CA ASP A 64 -10.81 -2.45 7.28
C ASP A 64 -11.54 -1.56 8.30
N ARG A 65 -10.98 -0.39 8.62
CA ARG A 65 -11.52 0.52 9.62
C ARG A 65 -12.90 1.11 9.30
N ASN A 66 -13.32 1.00 8.03
CA ASN A 66 -14.57 1.50 7.46
C ASN A 66 -15.60 0.37 7.24
N GLY A 67 -15.27 -0.88 7.62
CA GLY A 67 -16.15 -2.04 7.49
C GLY A 67 -16.03 -2.79 6.15
N ASN A 68 -15.06 -2.46 5.30
CA ASN A 68 -14.81 -3.17 4.06
C ASN A 68 -14.15 -4.52 4.34
N GLU A 69 -14.72 -5.61 3.85
CA GLU A 69 -14.12 -6.94 4.00
C GLU A 69 -12.82 -7.08 3.19
N LEU A 70 -11.71 -7.31 3.89
CA LEU A 70 -10.41 -7.63 3.31
C LEU A 70 -10.23 -9.14 3.14
N VAL A 71 -10.67 -9.91 4.15
CA VAL A 71 -10.60 -11.37 4.18
C VAL A 71 -11.94 -11.94 4.61
N THR A 72 -12.40 -12.95 3.88
CA THR A 72 -13.67 -13.63 4.15
C THR A 72 -13.50 -15.15 4.03
N SER A 73 -14.55 -15.87 4.40
CA SER A 73 -14.63 -17.33 4.37
C SER A 73 -15.69 -17.75 3.36
N VAL A 74 -15.30 -18.48 2.31
CA VAL A 74 -16.20 -19.01 1.29
C VAL A 74 -16.47 -20.50 1.54
N SER A 75 -17.70 -20.96 1.33
CA SER A 75 -18.03 -22.39 1.39
C SER A 75 -17.34 -23.13 0.24
N ALA A 76 -16.65 -24.23 0.54
CA ALA A 76 -15.99 -25.09 -0.43
C ALA A 76 -16.21 -26.56 -0.04
N ASP A 77 -16.49 -27.41 -1.01
CA ASP A 77 -16.66 -28.83 -0.73
C ASP A 77 -15.31 -29.54 -0.64
N SER A 78 -15.21 -30.52 0.24
CA SER A 78 -14.11 -31.47 0.31
C SER A 78 -14.60 -32.87 -0.01
N VAL A 79 -13.82 -33.57 -0.83
CA VAL A 79 -14.15 -34.91 -1.31
C VAL A 79 -13.49 -35.95 -0.41
N TYR A 80 -14.29 -36.85 0.14
CA TYR A 80 -13.82 -37.97 0.95
C TYR A 80 -14.26 -39.32 0.38
N ALA A 81 -13.52 -40.36 0.77
CA ALA A 81 -13.82 -41.74 0.47
C ALA A 81 -14.13 -42.51 1.76
N ILE A 82 -15.07 -43.44 1.64
CA ILE A 82 -15.32 -44.53 2.57
C ILE A 82 -14.91 -45.82 1.83
N PRO A 83 -13.65 -46.25 1.95
CA PRO A 83 -13.10 -47.39 1.20
C PRO A 83 -13.96 -48.65 1.21
N SER A 84 -14.61 -48.96 2.34
CA SER A 84 -15.47 -50.14 2.49
C SER A 84 -16.76 -50.11 1.66
N HIS A 85 -17.15 -48.95 1.13
CA HIS A 85 -18.36 -48.77 0.32
C HIS A 85 -18.06 -48.64 -1.19
N ILE A 86 -16.79 -48.71 -1.58
CA ILE A 86 -16.37 -48.55 -2.97
C ILE A 86 -16.26 -49.93 -3.61
N GLU A 87 -17.19 -50.25 -4.51
CA GLU A 87 -17.27 -51.56 -5.17
C GLU A 87 -16.17 -51.78 -6.22
N ASN A 88 -15.94 -50.79 -7.08
CA ASN A 88 -14.94 -50.84 -8.15
C ASN A 88 -13.92 -49.69 -8.02
N PRO A 89 -12.85 -49.87 -7.24
CA PRO A 89 -11.85 -48.82 -7.02
C PRO A 89 -11.13 -48.36 -8.29
N ASP A 90 -10.90 -49.26 -9.25
CA ASP A 90 -10.19 -48.92 -10.50
C ASP A 90 -11.01 -47.95 -11.36
N GLU A 91 -12.29 -48.23 -11.54
CA GLU A 91 -13.20 -47.37 -12.29
C GLU A 91 -13.46 -46.04 -11.55
N ALA A 92 -13.64 -46.09 -10.22
CA ALA A 92 -13.82 -44.89 -9.41
C ALA A 92 -12.60 -43.96 -9.52
N ALA A 93 -11.38 -44.50 -9.38
CA ALA A 93 -10.17 -43.70 -9.51
C ALA A 93 -10.01 -43.11 -10.92
N ALA A 94 -10.30 -43.87 -11.97
CA ALA A 94 -10.21 -43.39 -13.36
C ALA A 94 -11.18 -42.25 -13.67
N LYS A 95 -12.37 -42.22 -13.05
CA LYS A 95 -13.35 -41.14 -13.22
C LYS A 95 -13.04 -39.91 -12.36
N ILE A 96 -12.57 -40.11 -11.13
CA ILE A 96 -12.34 -39.03 -10.16
C ILE A 96 -11.05 -38.26 -10.47
N ALA A 97 -9.98 -38.97 -10.81
CA ALA A 97 -8.65 -38.40 -10.94
C ALA A 97 -8.53 -37.28 -12.00
N PRO A 98 -9.11 -37.40 -13.22
CA PRO A 98 -9.08 -36.32 -14.21
C PRO A 98 -9.80 -35.05 -13.75
N ILE A 99 -10.93 -35.20 -13.06
CA ILE A 99 -11.72 -34.06 -12.56
C ILE A 99 -10.98 -33.34 -11.43
N LEU A 100 -10.29 -34.09 -10.57
CA LEU A 100 -9.49 -33.53 -9.48
C LEU A 100 -8.10 -33.05 -9.92
N GLY A 101 -7.67 -33.30 -11.16
CA GLY A 101 -6.30 -33.05 -11.63
C GLY A 101 -5.26 -33.83 -10.83
N MET A 102 -5.59 -35.05 -10.40
CA MET A 102 -4.73 -35.93 -9.60
C MET A 102 -4.27 -37.14 -10.41
N ASP A 103 -3.18 -37.77 -9.97
CA ASP A 103 -2.74 -39.04 -10.52
C ASP A 103 -3.73 -40.18 -10.13
N VAL A 104 -4.11 -41.01 -11.10
CA VAL A 104 -5.07 -42.12 -10.92
C VAL A 104 -4.57 -43.11 -9.86
N ALA A 105 -3.28 -43.44 -9.85
CA ALA A 105 -2.71 -44.37 -8.89
C ALA A 105 -2.75 -43.80 -7.47
N LYS A 106 -2.52 -42.48 -7.32
CA LYS A 106 -2.64 -41.80 -6.03
C LYS A 106 -4.06 -41.82 -5.49
N VAL A 107 -5.06 -41.56 -6.34
CA VAL A 107 -6.48 -41.66 -5.94
C VAL A 107 -6.83 -43.09 -5.56
N LYS A 108 -6.42 -44.09 -6.37
CA LYS A 108 -6.64 -45.52 -6.08
C LYS A 108 -6.05 -45.92 -4.71
N GLN A 109 -4.83 -45.47 -4.41
CA GLN A 109 -4.19 -45.75 -3.12
C GLN A 109 -5.01 -45.22 -1.95
N ILE A 110 -5.57 -44.01 -2.06
CA ILE A 110 -6.41 -43.41 -1.01
C ILE A 110 -7.70 -44.21 -0.82
N ILE A 111 -8.40 -44.52 -1.90
CA ILE A 111 -9.74 -45.15 -1.83
C ILE A 111 -9.72 -46.65 -1.51
N THR A 112 -8.57 -47.33 -1.63
CA THR A 112 -8.40 -48.75 -1.27
C THR A 112 -7.81 -48.97 0.13
N LYS A 113 -7.45 -47.88 0.83
CA LYS A 113 -6.82 -47.95 2.15
C LYS A 113 -7.76 -48.64 3.15
N LYS A 114 -7.21 -49.48 4.03
CA LYS A 114 -7.97 -50.15 5.12
C LYS A 114 -8.33 -49.15 6.23
N SER A 115 -9.12 -48.15 5.87
CA SER A 115 -9.57 -47.07 6.71
C SER A 115 -11.07 -46.88 6.52
N ARG A 116 -11.75 -46.38 7.54
CA ARG A 116 -13.19 -46.11 7.48
C ARG A 116 -13.51 -44.73 6.91
N PHE A 117 -12.50 -43.89 6.66
CA PHE A 117 -12.63 -42.54 6.11
C PHE A 117 -11.27 -42.04 5.62
N GLU A 118 -11.22 -41.48 4.41
CA GLU A 118 -10.02 -40.82 3.89
C GLU A 118 -10.38 -39.59 3.06
N TRP A 119 -9.64 -38.49 3.23
CA TRP A 119 -9.75 -37.34 2.34
C TRP A 119 -9.08 -37.64 1.00
N ILE A 120 -9.78 -37.42 -0.11
CA ILE A 120 -9.19 -37.50 -1.44
C ILE A 120 -8.57 -36.15 -1.80
N LYS A 121 -9.37 -35.08 -1.72
CA LYS A 121 -8.94 -33.70 -1.95
C LYS A 121 -9.85 -32.76 -1.18
N ARG A 122 -9.27 -31.81 -0.46
CA ARG A 122 -10.00 -30.84 0.36
C ARG A 122 -10.18 -29.50 -0.37
N LYS A 123 -11.30 -28.82 -0.10
CA LYS A 123 -11.62 -27.44 -0.53
C LYS A 123 -11.55 -27.25 -2.06
N VAL A 124 -12.19 -28.15 -2.80
CA VAL A 124 -12.28 -28.08 -4.26
C VAL A 124 -13.18 -26.93 -4.70
N ASP A 125 -12.97 -26.42 -5.91
CA ASP A 125 -13.84 -25.42 -6.50
C ASP A 125 -15.25 -25.98 -6.76
N PHE A 126 -16.22 -25.07 -6.86
CA PHE A 126 -17.64 -25.43 -7.01
C PHE A 126 -17.90 -26.27 -8.27
N GLU A 127 -17.27 -25.94 -9.40
CA GLU A 127 -17.48 -26.65 -10.67
C GLU A 127 -16.98 -28.10 -10.59
N THR A 128 -15.78 -28.30 -10.05
CA THR A 128 -15.19 -29.62 -9.76
C THR A 128 -16.09 -30.43 -8.82
N SER A 129 -16.62 -29.79 -7.76
CA SER A 129 -17.53 -30.46 -6.83
C SER A 129 -18.82 -30.94 -7.52
N GLN A 130 -19.46 -30.09 -8.34
CA GLN A 130 -20.70 -30.47 -9.05
C GLN A 130 -20.47 -31.64 -10.01
N LYS A 131 -19.39 -31.59 -10.81
CA LYS A 131 -19.03 -32.69 -11.73
C LYS A 131 -18.82 -34.01 -11.00
N LEU A 132 -18.23 -34.00 -9.80
CA LEU A 132 -18.04 -35.22 -9.01
C LEU A 132 -19.35 -35.70 -8.37
N LYS A 133 -20.24 -34.80 -7.94
CA LYS A 133 -21.56 -35.16 -7.41
C LYS A 133 -22.43 -35.84 -8.46
N GLU A 134 -22.32 -35.43 -9.72
CA GLU A 134 -23.03 -36.03 -10.85
C GLU A 134 -22.63 -37.50 -11.12
N LEU A 135 -21.40 -37.90 -10.77
CA LEU A 135 -20.91 -39.27 -10.99
C LEU A 135 -21.56 -40.31 -10.06
N LYS A 136 -22.15 -39.89 -8.94
CA LYS A 136 -22.88 -40.76 -7.97
C LYS A 136 -22.14 -42.06 -7.62
N ILE A 137 -20.82 -41.97 -7.38
CA ILE A 137 -19.99 -43.14 -7.06
C ILE A 137 -20.23 -43.54 -5.61
N ALA A 138 -20.59 -44.81 -5.38
CA ALA A 138 -20.79 -45.35 -4.03
C ALA A 138 -19.50 -45.23 -3.19
N GLY A 139 -19.63 -44.80 -1.94
CA GLY A 139 -18.51 -44.59 -1.03
C GLY A 139 -17.73 -43.28 -1.23
N ILE A 140 -18.12 -42.42 -2.16
CA ILE A 140 -17.56 -41.07 -2.30
C ILE A 140 -18.57 -40.06 -1.78
N GLY A 141 -18.13 -39.22 -0.84
CA GLY A 141 -18.98 -38.20 -0.23
C GLY A 141 -18.33 -36.83 -0.25
N PHE A 142 -19.14 -35.83 0.11
CA PHE A 142 -18.75 -34.43 0.16
C PHE A 142 -19.04 -33.90 1.55
N ALA A 143 -18.08 -33.18 2.12
CA ALA A 143 -18.25 -32.42 3.34
C ALA A 143 -18.10 -30.94 3.00
N GLU A 144 -19.04 -30.12 3.45
CA GLU A 144 -18.91 -28.67 3.34
C GLU A 144 -17.82 -28.20 4.31
N GLU A 145 -16.79 -27.55 3.78
CA GLU A 145 -15.72 -26.91 4.54
C GLU A 145 -15.65 -25.41 4.22
N SER A 146 -14.91 -24.66 5.04
CA SER A 146 -14.68 -23.24 4.84
C SER A 146 -13.29 -23.03 4.22
N ARG A 147 -13.23 -22.34 3.08
CA ARG A 147 -11.97 -21.87 2.48
C ARG A 147 -11.79 -20.38 2.76
N ARG A 148 -10.61 -20.02 3.24
CA ARG A 148 -10.25 -18.62 3.44
C ARG A 148 -9.99 -17.95 2.09
N TYR A 149 -10.50 -16.74 1.92
CA TYR A 149 -10.40 -15.99 0.67
C TYR A 149 -10.00 -14.53 0.94
N TYR A 150 -8.90 -14.12 0.32
CA TYR A 150 -8.36 -12.77 0.39
C TYR A 150 -8.84 -12.03 -0.85
N LYS A 151 -9.67 -10.99 -0.67
CA LYS A 151 -10.38 -10.36 -1.80
C LYS A 151 -9.42 -9.66 -2.77
N GLN A 152 -8.31 -9.16 -2.24
CA GLN A 152 -7.28 -8.49 -3.03
C GLN A 152 -5.97 -9.25 -2.92
N GLU A 153 -5.35 -9.49 -4.08
CA GLU A 153 -4.23 -10.41 -4.17
C GLU A 153 -3.00 -9.92 -3.42
N THR A 154 -2.63 -8.64 -3.52
CA THR A 154 -1.36 -8.12 -2.98
C THR A 154 -1.54 -7.03 -1.93
N LEU A 155 -2.76 -6.83 -1.42
CA LEU A 155 -3.04 -5.79 -0.42
C LEU A 155 -2.63 -6.25 0.98
N ALA A 156 -1.61 -5.61 1.57
CA ALA A 156 -1.16 -5.84 2.95
C ALA A 156 -0.96 -7.32 3.37
N PRO A 157 -0.39 -8.21 2.53
CA PRO A 157 -0.39 -9.66 2.79
C PRO A 157 0.40 -10.05 4.04
N HIS A 158 1.46 -9.30 4.41
CA HIS A 158 2.22 -9.54 5.65
C HIS A 158 1.42 -9.21 6.92
N ILE A 159 0.50 -8.24 6.83
CA ILE A 159 -0.40 -7.90 7.95
C ILE A 159 -1.52 -8.91 8.04
N LEU A 160 -2.24 -9.15 6.94
CA LEU A 160 -3.37 -10.07 6.93
C LEU A 160 -2.91 -11.49 7.26
N GLY A 161 -1.78 -11.91 6.70
CA GLY A 161 -1.28 -13.27 6.81
C GLY A 161 -2.10 -14.25 5.99
N PHE A 162 -2.02 -15.53 6.34
CA PHE A 162 -2.76 -16.59 5.67
C PHE A 162 -3.10 -17.74 6.61
N THR A 163 -4.04 -18.59 6.19
CA THR A 163 -4.40 -19.82 6.91
C THR A 163 -3.86 -21.08 6.23
N GLY A 164 -3.71 -22.13 7.03
CA GLY A 164 -3.42 -23.48 6.58
C GLY A 164 -4.66 -24.21 6.07
N THR A 165 -4.45 -25.46 5.64
CA THR A 165 -5.54 -26.29 5.10
C THR A 165 -6.58 -26.64 6.17
N ASP A 166 -6.14 -26.79 7.42
CA ASP A 166 -7.01 -27.11 8.58
C ASP A 166 -7.57 -25.85 9.22
N ASN A 167 -7.64 -24.76 8.44
CA ASN A 167 -8.23 -23.50 8.86
C ASN A 167 -7.49 -22.85 10.03
N GLN A 168 -6.22 -23.19 10.30
CA GLN A 168 -5.38 -22.58 11.33
C GLN A 168 -4.68 -21.33 10.81
N GLY A 169 -4.65 -20.24 11.58
CA GLY A 169 -3.85 -19.05 11.26
C GLY A 169 -2.36 -19.35 11.31
N LEU A 170 -1.63 -19.07 10.24
CA LEU A 170 -0.20 -19.37 10.14
C LEU A 170 0.70 -18.13 10.21
N MET A 171 0.18 -16.96 9.87
CA MET A 171 0.94 -15.72 9.81
C MET A 171 0.04 -14.50 10.09
N GLY A 172 0.64 -13.34 10.39
CA GLY A 172 -0.05 -12.06 10.44
C GLY A 172 -1.18 -12.02 11.47
N MET A 173 -2.23 -11.27 11.16
CA MET A 173 -3.45 -11.16 11.95
C MET A 173 -4.20 -12.50 12.05
N GLU A 174 -4.15 -13.34 11.00
CA GLU A 174 -4.73 -14.68 11.07
C GLU A 174 -4.14 -15.53 12.19
N ALA A 175 -2.83 -15.48 12.41
CA ALA A 175 -2.16 -16.18 13.51
C ALA A 175 -2.31 -15.45 14.85
N ALA A 176 -2.16 -14.12 14.87
CA ALA A 176 -2.21 -13.34 16.10
C ALA A 176 -3.59 -13.41 16.79
N TYR A 177 -4.67 -13.50 16.01
CA TYR A 177 -6.05 -13.55 16.48
C TYR A 177 -6.75 -14.86 16.12
N ASP A 178 -6.01 -15.96 15.97
CA ASP A 178 -6.55 -17.26 15.56
C ASP A 178 -7.69 -17.74 16.49
N GLU A 179 -7.56 -17.55 17.80
CA GLU A 179 -8.58 -17.95 18.78
C GLU A 179 -9.92 -17.22 18.58
N GLU A 180 -9.88 -15.94 18.22
CA GLU A 180 -11.08 -15.13 17.96
C GLU A 180 -11.66 -15.45 16.59
N LEU A 181 -10.80 -15.62 15.58
CA LEU A 181 -11.19 -15.82 14.20
C LEU A 181 -11.70 -17.23 13.91
N LYS A 182 -11.17 -18.29 14.55
CA LYS A 182 -11.43 -19.69 14.15
C LYS A 182 -12.85 -20.19 14.42
N GLY A 183 -13.52 -19.62 15.42
CA GLY A 183 -14.84 -20.08 15.87
C GLY A 183 -14.81 -21.45 16.56
N ILE A 184 -16.00 -22.00 16.82
CA ILE A 184 -16.15 -23.29 17.51
C ILE A 184 -16.68 -24.31 16.49
N PRO A 185 -15.92 -25.38 16.18
CA PRO A 185 -16.35 -26.38 15.22
C PRO A 185 -17.62 -27.10 15.69
N GLY A 186 -18.50 -27.37 14.74
CA GLY A 186 -19.68 -28.20 14.91
C GLY A 186 -19.35 -29.67 14.71
N ARG A 187 -20.36 -30.53 14.80
CA ARG A 187 -20.22 -31.94 14.47
C ARG A 187 -21.53 -32.53 13.97
N ILE A 188 -21.41 -33.46 13.03
CA ILE A 188 -22.50 -34.36 12.65
C ILE A 188 -22.23 -35.69 13.35
N VAL A 189 -23.20 -36.14 14.15
CA VAL A 189 -23.16 -37.46 14.77
C VAL A 189 -23.89 -38.44 13.84
N ILE A 190 -23.14 -39.38 13.25
CA ILE A 190 -23.70 -40.42 12.37
C ILE A 190 -23.63 -41.77 13.10
N GLU A 191 -24.74 -42.50 13.15
CA GLU A 191 -24.80 -43.84 13.75
C GLU A 191 -24.53 -44.91 12.68
N HIS A 192 -23.47 -45.71 12.87
CA HIS A 192 -23.10 -46.81 11.98
C HIS A 192 -23.33 -48.17 12.65
N ASP A 193 -23.66 -49.18 11.85
CA ASP A 193 -23.68 -50.57 12.31
C ASP A 193 -22.25 -51.13 12.54
N ALA A 194 -22.14 -52.32 13.13
CA ALA A 194 -20.85 -52.97 13.40
C ALA A 194 -20.03 -53.30 12.12
N ALA A 195 -20.68 -53.29 10.95
CA ALA A 195 -20.06 -53.48 9.63
C ALA A 195 -19.74 -52.14 8.93
N GLY A 196 -20.04 -50.99 9.55
CA GLY A 196 -19.76 -49.66 9.04
C GLY A 196 -20.84 -49.06 8.13
N ARG A 197 -21.98 -49.72 7.94
CA ARG A 197 -23.09 -49.27 7.09
C ARG A 197 -23.99 -48.28 7.83
N GLU A 198 -24.57 -47.33 7.09
CA GLU A 198 -25.58 -46.42 7.63
C GLU A 198 -26.83 -47.19 8.04
N ILE A 199 -27.35 -46.91 9.24
CA ILE A 199 -28.61 -47.48 9.71
C ILE A 199 -29.76 -46.62 9.14
N PRO A 200 -30.70 -47.20 8.38
CA PRO A 200 -31.91 -46.48 7.97
C PRO A 200 -32.66 -46.05 9.24
N GLN A 201 -32.82 -44.73 9.46
CA GLN A 201 -33.34 -44.08 10.70
C GLN A 201 -32.31 -43.74 11.80
N ALA A 202 -31.01 -43.67 11.49
CA ALA A 202 -30.02 -43.13 12.42
C ALA A 202 -30.42 -41.73 12.94
N LEU A 203 -30.28 -41.52 14.26
CA LEU A 203 -30.39 -40.19 14.86
C LEU A 203 -29.22 -39.32 14.38
N HIS A 204 -29.40 -38.63 13.26
CA HIS A 204 -28.46 -37.60 12.83
C HIS A 204 -28.61 -36.37 13.73
N GLN A 205 -27.77 -36.30 14.77
CA GLN A 205 -27.69 -35.08 15.56
C GLN A 205 -26.68 -34.14 14.91
N TYR A 206 -27.19 -33.11 14.23
CA TYR A 206 -26.37 -32.01 13.73
C TYR A 206 -26.21 -30.96 14.83
N ILE A 207 -24.97 -30.77 15.27
CA ILE A 207 -24.60 -29.67 16.15
C ILE A 207 -23.95 -28.60 15.27
N PRO A 208 -24.63 -27.47 14.99
CA PRO A 208 -24.11 -26.45 14.09
C PRO A 208 -22.82 -25.83 14.65
N PRO A 209 -21.83 -25.52 13.79
CA PRO A 209 -20.66 -24.75 14.20
C PRO A 209 -21.05 -23.32 14.58
N VAL A 210 -20.26 -22.71 15.47
CA VAL A 210 -20.36 -21.29 15.80
C VAL A 210 -19.26 -20.55 15.03
N GLN A 211 -19.64 -19.59 14.20
CA GLN A 211 -18.70 -18.76 13.46
C GLN A 211 -17.77 -17.98 14.40
N GLY A 212 -16.53 -17.75 13.97
CA GLY A 212 -15.60 -16.89 14.71
C GLY A 212 -16.02 -15.42 14.71
N HIS A 213 -15.40 -14.63 15.57
CA HIS A 213 -15.60 -13.19 15.64
C HIS A 213 -14.91 -12.48 14.48
N ASN A 214 -15.49 -11.36 14.05
CA ASN A 214 -14.91 -10.50 13.04
C ASN A 214 -13.83 -9.62 13.67
N LEU A 215 -12.76 -9.36 12.91
CA LEU A 215 -11.67 -8.49 13.32
C LEU A 215 -11.69 -7.21 12.49
N VAL A 216 -11.87 -6.06 13.12
CA VAL A 216 -11.82 -4.76 12.47
C VAL A 216 -10.43 -4.16 12.66
N LEU A 217 -9.72 -3.95 11.57
CA LEU A 217 -8.39 -3.37 11.58
C LEU A 217 -8.44 -1.84 11.63
N THR A 218 -7.31 -1.24 11.98
CA THR A 218 -7.09 0.20 11.83
C THR A 218 -6.73 0.59 10.40
N LEU A 219 -6.40 -0.40 9.56
CA LEU A 219 -6.08 -0.20 8.16
C LEU A 219 -7.25 0.47 7.43
N ASP A 220 -6.93 1.46 6.62
CA ASP A 220 -7.85 2.03 5.65
C ASP A 220 -7.53 1.44 4.28
N GLN A 221 -8.50 0.76 3.67
CA GLN A 221 -8.28 0.10 2.39
C GLN A 221 -7.80 1.09 1.31
N THR A 222 -8.34 2.31 1.26
CA THR A 222 -7.97 3.32 0.25
C THR A 222 -6.53 3.79 0.43
N ILE A 223 -6.14 4.13 1.67
CA ILE A 223 -4.77 4.55 1.98
C ILE A 223 -3.79 3.40 1.69
N GLN A 224 -4.17 2.16 1.98
CA GLN A 224 -3.36 0.98 1.64
C GLN A 224 -3.15 0.84 0.13
N HIS A 225 -4.14 1.15 -0.72
CA HIS A 225 -3.95 1.14 -2.18
C HIS A 225 -2.95 2.20 -2.64
N PHE A 226 -2.96 3.39 -2.03
CA PHE A 226 -1.96 4.42 -2.33
C PHE A 226 -0.55 3.90 -1.99
N VAL A 227 -0.40 3.22 -0.85
CA VAL A 227 0.86 2.57 -0.46
C VAL A 227 1.29 1.50 -1.45
N GLU A 228 0.41 0.58 -1.84
CA GLU A 228 0.75 -0.48 -2.81
C GLU A 228 1.17 0.10 -4.16
N ARG A 229 0.46 1.13 -4.65
CA ARG A 229 0.79 1.83 -5.90
C ARG A 229 2.18 2.44 -5.85
N GLU A 230 2.53 3.13 -4.76
CA GLU A 230 3.85 3.73 -4.62
C GLU A 230 4.96 2.69 -4.46
N LEU A 231 4.71 1.58 -3.77
CA LEU A 231 5.64 0.45 -3.69
C LEU A 231 5.93 -0.17 -5.06
N ASP A 232 4.90 -0.33 -5.90
CA ASP A 232 5.09 -0.86 -7.26
C ASP A 232 5.88 0.09 -8.15
N LYS A 233 5.65 1.42 -8.03
CA LYS A 233 6.49 2.43 -8.67
C LYS A 233 7.95 2.30 -8.21
N ILE A 234 8.19 2.20 -6.90
CA ILE A 234 9.54 2.02 -6.35
C ILE A 234 10.22 0.78 -6.96
N VAL A 235 9.52 -0.35 -7.02
CA VAL A 235 10.08 -1.60 -7.57
C VAL A 235 10.36 -1.49 -9.06
N SER A 236 9.47 -0.87 -9.83
CA SER A 236 9.65 -0.71 -11.28
C SER A 236 10.86 0.15 -11.65
N VAL A 237 11.10 1.24 -10.89
CA VAL A 237 12.17 2.21 -11.16
C VAL A 237 13.50 1.76 -10.55
N TYR A 238 13.48 1.41 -9.26
CA TYR A 238 14.71 1.24 -8.48
C TYR A 238 15.07 -0.22 -8.21
N LYS A 239 14.18 -1.19 -8.49
CA LYS A 239 14.42 -2.63 -8.27
C LYS A 239 15.14 -2.92 -6.93
N PRO A 240 14.64 -2.38 -5.81
CA PRO A 240 15.34 -2.51 -4.54
C PRO A 240 15.31 -3.96 -4.08
N LYS A 241 16.23 -4.32 -3.18
CA LYS A 241 16.18 -5.61 -2.49
C LYS A 241 14.93 -5.71 -1.60
N MET A 242 14.56 -4.60 -0.98
CA MET A 242 13.43 -4.49 -0.07
C MET A 242 12.92 -3.05 -0.02
N ALA A 243 11.61 -2.89 0.09
CA ALA A 243 11.00 -1.58 0.35
C ALA A 243 9.87 -1.72 1.36
N VAL A 244 9.71 -0.71 2.21
CA VAL A 244 8.71 -0.64 3.27
C VAL A 244 8.11 0.76 3.27
N ILE A 245 6.78 0.82 3.32
CA ILE A 245 6.05 2.06 3.58
C ILE A 245 5.09 1.82 4.74
N ILE A 246 5.10 2.71 5.72
CA ILE A 246 4.19 2.70 6.86
C ILE A 246 3.53 4.07 6.96
N VAL A 247 2.20 4.11 7.08
CA VAL A 247 1.38 5.29 7.32
C VAL A 247 0.67 5.12 8.65
N MET A 248 0.82 6.07 9.56
CA MET A 248 0.17 6.04 10.88
C MET A 248 -0.56 7.34 11.16
N ASP A 249 -1.60 7.27 12.00
CA ASP A 249 -2.09 8.45 12.71
C ASP A 249 -1.17 8.70 13.92
N PRO A 250 -0.45 9.84 13.96
CA PRO A 250 0.52 10.10 15.01
C PRO A 250 -0.12 10.29 16.40
N LYS A 251 -1.40 10.68 16.47
CA LYS A 251 -2.09 10.97 17.73
C LYS A 251 -2.66 9.71 18.37
N THR A 252 -3.08 8.74 17.58
CA THR A 252 -3.72 7.52 18.07
C THR A 252 -2.75 6.34 18.10
N GLY A 253 -1.71 6.35 17.26
CA GLY A 253 -0.87 5.18 17.01
C GLY A 253 -1.53 4.14 16.10
N GLU A 254 -2.69 4.44 15.52
CA GLU A 254 -3.33 3.57 14.53
C GLU A 254 -2.43 3.46 13.30
N VAL A 255 -2.18 2.23 12.85
CA VAL A 255 -1.52 1.98 11.55
C VAL A 255 -2.61 2.02 10.47
N LEU A 256 -2.57 3.04 9.63
CA LEU A 256 -3.55 3.27 8.56
C LEU A 256 -3.22 2.48 7.30
N ALA A 257 -1.93 2.31 7.02
CA ALA A 257 -1.45 1.46 5.95
C ALA A 257 -0.03 0.97 6.24
N LEU A 258 0.28 -0.26 5.86
CA LEU A 258 1.64 -0.80 5.92
C LEU A 258 1.83 -1.80 4.78
N GLY A 259 2.85 -1.57 3.96
CA GLY A 259 3.12 -2.38 2.77
C GLY A 259 4.62 -2.65 2.61
N ASN A 260 4.92 -3.82 2.05
CA ASN A 260 6.28 -4.32 1.89
C ASN A 260 6.53 -4.81 0.46
N ARG A 261 7.78 -4.72 0.01
CA ARG A 261 8.30 -5.44 -1.16
C ARG A 261 9.56 -6.23 -0.77
N PRO A 262 9.73 -7.48 -1.23
CA PRO A 262 8.81 -8.25 -2.08
C PRO A 262 7.47 -8.56 -1.39
N THR A 263 6.41 -8.73 -2.19
CA THR A 263 5.05 -9.05 -1.74
C THR A 263 4.62 -10.42 -2.25
N PHE A 264 3.47 -10.94 -1.82
CA PHE A 264 2.94 -12.23 -2.25
C PHE A 264 1.41 -12.24 -2.24
N ASN A 265 0.80 -13.22 -2.92
CA ASN A 265 -0.64 -13.45 -2.88
C ASN A 265 -0.99 -14.45 -1.77
N PRO A 266 -1.74 -14.06 -0.71
CA PRO A 266 -2.10 -14.96 0.38
C PRO A 266 -2.98 -16.14 -0.07
N ASN A 267 -3.73 -16.02 -1.16
CA ASN A 267 -4.48 -17.16 -1.72
C ASN A 267 -3.54 -18.22 -2.35
N LYS A 268 -2.31 -17.83 -2.71
CA LYS A 268 -1.31 -18.64 -3.42
C LYS A 268 0.05 -18.66 -2.71
N TRP A 269 0.06 -18.53 -1.39
CA TRP A 269 1.28 -18.37 -0.58
C TRP A 269 2.29 -19.53 -0.74
N ARG A 270 1.85 -20.72 -1.16
CA ARG A 270 2.72 -21.89 -1.43
C ARG A 270 3.51 -21.79 -2.73
N GLU A 271 3.13 -20.90 -3.64
CA GLU A 271 3.80 -20.69 -4.92
C GLU A 271 5.01 -19.75 -4.81
N VAL A 272 5.15 -19.05 -3.68
CA VAL A 272 6.27 -18.13 -3.42
C VAL A 272 7.28 -18.74 -2.43
N PRO A 273 8.57 -18.38 -2.53
CA PRO A 273 9.57 -18.84 -1.57
C PRO A 273 9.22 -18.41 -0.14
N GLN A 274 9.51 -19.28 0.83
CA GLN A 274 9.24 -19.02 2.25
C GLN A 274 9.84 -17.71 2.74
N SER A 275 11.03 -17.34 2.25
CA SER A 275 11.73 -16.10 2.62
C SER A 275 11.01 -14.80 2.24
N VAL A 276 9.94 -14.87 1.44
CA VAL A 276 9.14 -13.69 1.03
C VAL A 276 8.06 -13.38 2.06
N TRP A 277 7.49 -14.42 2.70
CA TRP A 277 6.38 -14.28 3.62
C TRP A 277 6.72 -14.59 5.07
N ASP A 278 7.82 -15.29 5.37
CA ASP A 278 8.12 -15.73 6.75
C ASP A 278 8.45 -14.58 7.73
N ARG A 279 8.82 -13.41 7.21
CA ARG A 279 9.21 -12.23 8.00
C ARG A 279 8.60 -10.97 7.40
N ASP A 280 7.98 -10.15 8.25
CA ASP A 280 7.51 -8.82 7.87
C ASP A 280 8.64 -7.78 8.05
N PRO A 281 9.19 -7.21 6.97
CA PRO A 281 10.26 -6.23 7.04
C PRO A 281 9.96 -5.01 7.92
N ALA A 282 8.70 -4.58 8.02
CA ALA A 282 8.32 -3.39 8.76
C ALA A 282 8.58 -3.52 10.28
N ILE A 283 8.53 -4.75 10.81
CA ILE A 283 8.68 -5.05 12.24
C ILE A 283 9.93 -5.87 12.56
N TRP A 284 10.52 -6.53 11.56
CA TRP A 284 11.65 -7.45 11.76
C TRP A 284 12.99 -6.88 11.29
N TYR A 285 13.00 -6.13 10.18
CA TYR A 285 14.26 -5.74 9.54
C TYR A 285 15.00 -4.69 10.37
N ASN A 286 16.15 -5.06 10.92
CA ASN A 286 17.02 -4.14 11.67
C ASN A 286 17.99 -3.46 10.71
N TYR A 287 17.97 -2.14 10.67
CA TYR A 287 18.87 -1.34 9.84
C TYR A 287 19.36 -0.10 10.59
N GLU A 288 20.50 0.44 10.19
CA GLU A 288 20.95 1.74 10.70
C GLU A 288 20.05 2.84 10.11
N PRO A 289 19.31 3.61 10.93
CA PRO A 289 18.38 4.62 10.42
C PRO A 289 19.09 5.78 9.72
N GLY A 290 20.37 6.01 10.02
CA GLY A 290 21.12 7.14 9.53
C GLY A 290 20.45 8.47 9.92
N SER A 291 20.43 9.41 8.98
CA SER A 291 20.02 10.78 9.28
C SER A 291 18.56 10.96 9.71
N THR A 292 17.66 9.98 9.56
CA THR A 292 16.32 10.06 10.17
C THR A 292 16.38 10.07 11.70
N PHE A 293 17.37 9.41 12.30
CA PHE A 293 17.58 9.39 13.76
C PHE A 293 17.95 10.76 14.34
N LYS A 294 18.44 11.67 13.50
CA LYS A 294 18.73 13.05 13.90
C LYS A 294 17.50 13.78 14.43
N ILE A 295 16.29 13.38 14.01
CA ILE A 295 15.03 13.88 14.60
C ILE A 295 15.03 13.69 16.12
N ILE A 296 15.41 12.50 16.56
CA ILE A 296 15.40 12.09 17.98
C ILE A 296 16.52 12.82 18.73
N THR A 297 17.70 12.93 18.11
CA THR A 297 18.83 13.67 18.70
C THR A 297 18.52 15.16 18.84
N THR A 298 17.86 15.78 17.85
CA THR A 298 17.39 17.17 17.91
C THR A 298 16.38 17.35 19.04
N ALA A 299 15.36 16.49 19.12
CA ALA A 299 14.35 16.57 20.17
C ALA A 299 14.96 16.46 21.57
N ALA A 300 15.84 15.48 21.78
CA ALA A 300 16.53 15.28 23.06
C ALA A 300 17.41 16.47 23.45
N ALA A 301 18.16 17.03 22.50
CA ALA A 301 19.06 18.15 22.76
C ALA A 301 18.32 19.46 23.07
N LEU A 302 17.19 19.69 22.43
CA LEU A 302 16.31 20.82 22.72
C LEU A 302 15.63 20.66 24.09
N GLU A 303 15.13 19.45 24.41
CA GLU A 303 14.47 19.17 25.70
C GLU A 303 15.41 19.40 26.88
N GLU A 304 16.65 18.94 26.76
CA GLU A 304 17.68 19.11 27.80
C GLU A 304 18.33 20.51 27.78
N ASN A 305 17.85 21.42 26.92
CA ASN A 305 18.37 22.78 26.72
C ASN A 305 19.89 22.83 26.44
N VAL A 306 20.42 21.79 25.80
CA VAL A 306 21.85 21.69 25.44
C VAL A 306 22.17 22.54 24.21
N VAL A 307 21.16 22.86 23.41
CA VAL A 307 21.29 23.69 22.22
C VAL A 307 20.04 24.54 22.00
N LYS A 308 20.21 25.73 21.42
CA LYS A 308 19.15 26.59 20.89
C LYS A 308 19.23 26.66 19.36
N PRO A 309 18.11 26.89 18.65
CA PRO A 309 18.12 27.00 17.18
C PRO A 309 19.15 28.00 16.62
N SER A 310 19.42 29.09 17.35
CA SER A 310 20.35 30.15 16.97
C SER A 310 21.83 29.85 17.27
N ASP A 311 22.13 28.83 18.07
CA ASP A 311 23.50 28.53 18.48
C ASP A 311 24.36 28.20 17.26
N ARG A 312 25.63 28.65 17.27
CA ARG A 312 26.51 28.57 16.11
C ARG A 312 27.41 27.34 16.18
N PHE A 313 27.49 26.66 15.05
CA PHE A 313 28.33 25.50 14.80
C PHE A 313 29.24 25.79 13.61
N TYR A 314 30.35 25.07 13.53
CA TYR A 314 31.29 25.17 12.40
C TYR A 314 31.61 23.79 11.86
N ASP A 315 31.35 23.59 10.57
CA ASP A 315 31.62 22.35 9.86
C ASP A 315 32.77 22.54 8.84
N PRO A 316 34.01 22.13 9.19
CA PRO A 316 35.14 22.11 8.26
C PRO A 316 35.13 20.90 7.30
N GLY A 317 34.03 20.15 7.23
CA GLY A 317 33.86 18.93 6.44
C GLY A 317 34.05 17.64 7.23
N TYR A 318 34.37 17.73 8.53
CA TYR A 318 34.55 16.59 9.41
C TYR A 318 34.47 16.97 10.88
N TYR A 319 34.35 15.96 11.74
CA TYR A 319 34.56 16.06 13.18
C TYR A 319 35.53 14.97 13.63
N GLN A 320 36.49 15.32 14.48
CA GLN A 320 37.44 14.37 15.04
C GLN A 320 36.89 13.85 16.37
N VAL A 321 36.72 12.53 16.48
CA VAL A 321 36.31 11.87 17.74
C VAL A 321 37.34 10.79 18.05
N ALA A 322 38.05 10.97 19.15
CA ALA A 322 39.22 10.16 19.49
C ALA A 322 40.20 10.08 18.30
N ASP A 323 40.54 8.88 17.85
CA ASP A 323 41.44 8.60 16.73
C ASP A 323 40.75 8.65 15.35
N ARG A 324 39.43 8.84 15.27
CA ARG A 324 38.66 8.76 14.01
C ARG A 324 38.15 10.10 13.51
N LYS A 325 38.28 10.30 12.20
CA LYS A 325 37.75 11.43 11.45
C LYS A 325 36.41 11.07 10.81
N ILE A 326 35.30 11.56 11.36
CA ILE A 326 33.96 11.33 10.81
C ILE A 326 33.63 12.47 9.84
N ARG A 327 33.35 12.13 8.58
CA ARG A 327 33.16 13.12 7.50
C ARG A 327 31.72 13.62 7.43
N CYS A 328 31.58 14.86 6.97
CA CYS A 328 30.31 15.38 6.49
C CYS A 328 30.00 14.84 5.09
N TRP A 329 28.72 14.79 4.73
CA TRP A 329 28.30 14.36 3.39
C TRP A 329 28.63 15.42 2.31
N LYS A 330 28.68 16.70 2.70
CA LYS A 330 29.09 17.80 1.83
C LYS A 330 30.62 17.92 1.82
N ALA A 331 31.22 17.76 0.65
CA ALA A 331 32.65 17.98 0.46
C ALA A 331 33.01 19.44 0.78
N GLY A 332 34.08 19.65 1.55
CA GLY A 332 34.49 20.98 2.03
C GLY A 332 33.71 21.49 3.26
N GLY A 333 32.67 20.76 3.71
CA GLY A 333 31.86 21.14 4.86
C GLY A 333 30.82 22.23 4.58
N HIS A 334 30.04 22.54 5.60
CA HIS A 334 29.01 23.58 5.53
C HIS A 334 29.47 24.94 6.09
N GLY A 335 30.66 25.05 6.65
CA GLY A 335 31.15 26.30 7.25
C GLY A 335 30.38 26.67 8.52
N SER A 336 30.22 27.97 8.77
CA SER A 336 29.52 28.47 9.97
C SER A 336 28.00 28.42 9.77
N GLN A 337 27.30 27.74 10.68
CA GLN A 337 25.87 27.50 10.61
C GLN A 337 25.19 27.68 11.96
N SER A 338 23.92 28.06 12.00
CA SER A 338 23.08 27.92 13.19
C SER A 338 22.69 26.46 13.42
N PHE A 339 22.18 26.11 14.61
CA PHE A 339 21.66 24.76 14.85
C PHE A 339 20.48 24.43 13.94
N GLU A 340 19.62 25.42 13.66
CA GLU A 340 18.56 25.27 12.66
C GLU A 340 19.13 24.88 11.29
N GLU A 341 20.20 25.54 10.84
CA GLU A 341 20.89 25.20 9.59
C GLU A 341 21.59 23.82 9.66
N VAL A 342 22.08 23.41 10.84
CA VAL A 342 22.62 22.05 11.07
C VAL A 342 21.55 20.99 10.85
N VAL A 343 20.34 21.20 11.37
CA VAL A 343 19.19 20.30 11.16
C VAL A 343 18.76 20.32 9.69
N GLN A 344 18.62 21.52 9.11
CA GLN A 344 18.25 21.74 7.71
C GLN A 344 19.17 21.00 6.74
N ASN A 345 20.48 21.20 6.87
CA ASN A 345 21.51 20.61 6.00
C ASN A 345 21.94 19.20 6.42
N SER A 346 21.40 18.68 7.53
CA SER A 346 21.78 17.39 8.09
C SER A 346 23.29 17.26 8.37
N CYS A 347 23.91 18.32 8.89
CA CYS A 347 25.35 18.40 9.09
C CYS A 347 25.86 17.39 10.13
N ASN A 348 26.63 16.38 9.70
CA ASN A 348 27.14 15.32 10.58
C ASN A 348 27.98 15.87 11.75
N PRO A 349 28.98 16.76 11.53
CA PRO A 349 29.75 17.35 12.63
C PRO A 349 28.92 18.09 13.68
N GLY A 350 27.90 18.85 13.27
CA GLY A 350 27.00 19.52 14.21
C GLY A 350 26.24 18.54 15.09
N PHE A 351 25.70 17.46 14.50
CA PHE A 351 25.01 16.41 15.27
C PHE A 351 25.94 15.61 16.19
N ILE A 352 27.18 15.35 15.78
CA ILE A 352 28.19 14.73 16.65
C ILE A 352 28.42 15.62 17.87
N GLN A 353 28.67 16.91 17.65
CA GLN A 353 28.94 17.85 18.72
C GLN A 353 27.76 17.92 19.70
N VAL A 354 26.54 18.03 19.18
CA VAL A 354 25.32 18.05 20.01
C VAL A 354 25.13 16.74 20.78
N GLY A 355 25.34 15.57 20.14
CA GLY A 355 25.26 14.28 20.81
C GLY A 355 26.28 14.11 21.93
N LEU A 356 27.52 14.58 21.71
CA LEU A 356 28.57 14.58 22.74
C LEU A 356 28.25 15.56 23.88
N ASN A 357 27.70 16.74 23.56
CA ASN A 357 27.29 17.74 24.56
C ASN A 357 26.11 17.25 25.41
N LEU A 358 25.19 16.44 24.84
CA LEU A 358 24.10 15.82 25.59
C LEU A 358 24.64 14.85 26.65
N GLY A 359 25.76 14.18 26.36
CA GLY A 359 26.40 13.21 27.23
C GLY A 359 25.72 11.84 27.21
N LYS A 360 26.48 10.82 27.63
CA LYS A 360 26.09 9.41 27.54
C LYS A 360 24.76 9.11 28.25
N GLU A 361 24.64 9.48 29.52
CA GLU A 361 23.49 9.14 30.36
C GLU A 361 22.17 9.70 29.78
N ARG A 362 22.16 10.98 29.42
CA ARG A 362 20.98 11.63 28.82
C ARG A 362 20.68 11.06 27.44
N PHE A 363 21.71 10.81 26.61
CA PHE A 363 21.51 10.20 25.29
C PHE A 363 20.83 8.83 25.40
N TYR A 364 21.27 7.98 26.33
CA TYR A 364 20.66 6.67 26.57
C TYR A 364 19.27 6.75 27.20
N LYS A 365 19.02 7.72 28.09
CA LYS A 365 17.67 8.03 28.60
C LYS A 365 16.70 8.26 27.43
N TYR A 366 17.07 9.07 26.43
CA TYR A 366 16.18 9.33 25.30
C TYR A 366 16.07 8.16 24.32
N ILE A 367 17.14 7.41 24.06
CA ILE A 367 17.05 6.16 23.27
C ILE A 367 15.95 5.25 23.85
N GLN A 368 15.98 5.02 25.16
CA GLN A 368 15.00 4.18 25.83
C GLN A 368 13.62 4.84 25.93
N ALA A 369 13.57 6.16 26.18
CA ALA A 369 12.31 6.89 26.29
C ALA A 369 11.53 6.91 24.96
N PHE A 370 12.21 7.00 23.82
CA PHE A 370 11.61 6.86 22.49
C PHE A 370 11.30 5.40 22.08
N GLY A 371 11.62 4.42 22.92
CA GLY A 371 11.25 3.01 22.72
C GLY A 371 12.25 2.16 21.93
N PHE A 372 13.46 2.68 21.63
CA PHE A 372 14.47 1.90 20.93
C PHE A 372 15.08 0.81 21.84
N GLY A 373 15.42 -0.33 21.23
CA GLY A 373 15.94 -1.50 21.96
C GLY A 373 14.87 -2.41 22.56
N GLN A 374 13.58 -2.11 22.33
CA GLN A 374 12.43 -2.88 22.81
C GLN A 374 11.37 -3.03 21.71
N PRO A 375 10.62 -4.15 21.64
CA PRO A 375 9.47 -4.26 20.75
C PRO A 375 8.44 -3.16 21.04
N THR A 376 7.79 -2.65 20.00
CA THR A 376 6.75 -1.61 20.10
C THR A 376 5.42 -2.16 20.62
N GLY A 377 5.17 -3.47 20.45
CA GLY A 377 3.93 -4.10 20.85
C GLY A 377 2.79 -3.90 19.86
N ILE A 378 3.10 -3.76 18.56
CA ILE A 378 2.13 -3.55 17.45
C ILE A 378 1.07 -4.66 17.31
N GLY A 379 1.31 -5.84 17.90
CA GLY A 379 0.36 -6.97 17.89
C GLY A 379 0.58 -7.96 16.74
N LEU A 380 1.69 -7.85 16.01
CA LEU A 380 2.13 -8.85 15.03
C LEU A 380 3.19 -9.79 15.65
N PRO A 381 3.17 -11.09 15.28
CA PRO A 381 4.20 -12.03 15.72
C PRO A 381 5.55 -11.74 15.04
N GLY A 382 6.65 -12.01 15.74
CA GLY A 382 8.01 -11.92 15.16
C GLY A 382 8.62 -10.51 15.17
N GLU A 383 8.08 -9.58 15.97
CA GLU A 383 8.64 -8.24 16.13
C GLU A 383 10.07 -8.27 16.70
N ALA A 384 11.00 -7.59 16.01
CA ALA A 384 12.37 -7.42 16.47
C ALA A 384 12.49 -6.23 17.43
N ARG A 385 13.46 -6.30 18.34
CA ARG A 385 13.72 -5.24 19.34
C ARG A 385 14.70 -4.16 18.89
N GLY A 386 15.29 -4.25 17.70
CA GLY A 386 16.45 -3.43 17.33
C GLY A 386 17.76 -3.91 17.96
N ILE A 387 18.86 -3.21 17.67
CA ILE A 387 20.19 -3.46 18.21
C ILE A 387 20.75 -2.14 18.73
N VAL A 388 20.89 -2.05 20.05
CA VAL A 388 21.45 -0.89 20.76
C VAL A 388 22.65 -1.37 21.56
N ILE A 389 23.79 -0.70 21.42
CA ILE A 389 24.99 -0.98 22.22
C ILE A 389 24.64 -0.73 23.70
N PRO A 390 24.93 -1.65 24.64
CA PRO A 390 24.65 -1.41 26.06
C PRO A 390 25.36 -0.17 26.59
N GLU A 391 24.68 0.63 27.41
CA GLU A 391 25.19 1.92 27.93
C GLU A 391 26.55 1.80 28.65
N LYS A 392 26.77 0.70 29.37
CA LYS A 392 28.02 0.42 30.07
C LYS A 392 29.22 0.25 29.13
N ASP A 393 28.98 -0.21 27.90
CA ASP A 393 29.99 -0.53 26.89
C ASP A 393 30.18 0.63 25.89
N ALA A 394 29.34 1.67 25.98
CA ALA A 394 29.29 2.77 25.03
C ALA A 394 30.44 3.76 25.25
N THR A 395 31.19 4.02 24.19
CA THR A 395 32.26 5.02 24.13
C THR A 395 31.77 6.34 23.54
N ASN A 396 32.55 7.43 23.68
CA ASN A 396 32.25 8.71 23.02
C ASN A 396 32.17 8.57 21.49
N LEU A 397 32.93 7.65 20.89
CA LEU A 397 32.83 7.34 19.47
C LEU A 397 31.45 6.76 19.14
N ASN A 398 30.93 5.84 19.98
CA ASN A 398 29.60 5.29 19.77
C ASN A 398 28.53 6.37 19.90
N ILE A 399 28.59 7.23 20.91
CA ILE A 399 27.65 8.36 21.06
C ILE A 399 27.68 9.26 19.83
N ALA A 400 28.87 9.64 19.35
CA ALA A 400 29.03 10.47 18.17
C ALA A 400 28.39 9.85 16.92
N THR A 401 28.59 8.54 16.70
CA THR A 401 27.98 7.84 15.54
C THR A 401 26.48 7.63 15.72
N MET A 402 26.02 7.30 16.92
CA MET A 402 24.58 7.09 17.19
C MET A 402 23.79 8.39 17.06
N ALA A 403 24.38 9.54 17.42
CA ALA A 403 23.75 10.85 17.25
C ALA A 403 23.41 11.19 15.78
N MET A 404 24.02 10.50 14.81
CA MET A 404 23.68 10.58 13.39
C MET A 404 23.02 9.31 12.83
N GLY A 405 22.61 8.39 13.71
CA GLY A 405 21.93 7.14 13.35
C GLY A 405 22.81 6.03 12.81
N GLN A 406 24.10 6.01 13.16
CA GLN A 406 25.03 4.90 12.89
C GLN A 406 25.43 4.20 14.21
N SER A 407 25.86 2.94 14.16
CA SER A 407 26.12 2.12 15.38
C SER A 407 24.88 1.86 16.26
N ILE A 408 23.68 2.06 15.69
CA ILE A 408 22.39 1.71 16.27
C ILE A 408 21.53 1.16 15.14
N ALA A 409 20.89 0.00 15.36
CA ALA A 409 19.95 -0.56 14.39
C ALA A 409 18.54 -0.55 14.96
N VAL A 410 17.57 -0.12 14.16
CA VAL A 410 16.17 0.01 14.54
C VAL A 410 15.29 -0.70 13.53
N THR A 411 14.07 -1.03 13.91
CA THR A 411 13.04 -1.48 12.97
C THR A 411 12.31 -0.28 12.35
N PRO A 412 11.75 -0.39 11.13
CA PRO A 412 10.94 0.67 10.54
C PRO A 412 9.81 1.16 11.47
N ILE A 413 9.08 0.25 12.11
CA ILE A 413 8.00 0.62 13.04
C ILE A 413 8.50 1.37 14.29
N GLN A 414 9.66 1.01 14.86
CA GLN A 414 10.25 1.73 15.99
C GLN A 414 10.58 3.18 15.60
N LEU A 415 11.19 3.38 14.44
CA LEU A 415 11.56 4.71 13.98
C LEU A 415 10.32 5.59 13.75
N LEU A 416 9.28 5.08 13.08
CA LEU A 416 8.07 5.87 12.84
C LEU A 416 7.32 6.17 14.15
N THR A 417 7.27 5.21 15.08
CA THR A 417 6.67 5.41 16.41
C THR A 417 7.39 6.53 17.19
N ALA A 418 8.72 6.58 17.12
CA ALA A 418 9.49 7.67 17.73
C ALA A 418 9.24 9.03 17.04
N VAL A 419 9.10 9.05 15.71
CA VAL A 419 8.73 10.27 14.96
C VAL A 419 7.32 10.75 15.32
N ASN A 420 6.39 9.84 15.59
CA ASN A 420 5.03 10.18 16.02
C ASN A 420 5.02 10.95 17.34
N ALA A 421 5.93 10.63 18.26
CA ALA A 421 6.07 11.39 19.50
C ALA A 421 6.44 12.86 19.23
N VAL A 422 7.22 13.16 18.19
CA VAL A 422 7.47 14.56 17.79
C VAL A 422 6.23 15.19 17.15
N ALA A 423 5.50 14.43 16.34
CA ALA A 423 4.31 14.91 15.65
C ALA A 423 3.11 15.18 16.58
N ASN A 424 2.97 14.46 17.69
CA ASN A 424 1.77 14.51 18.53
C ASN A 424 1.96 15.29 19.86
N GLY A 425 2.98 16.13 19.95
CA GLY A 425 3.23 16.95 21.14
C GLY A 425 4.01 16.24 22.25
N GLY A 426 4.80 15.22 21.92
CA GLY A 426 5.79 14.60 22.80
C GLY A 426 5.37 13.25 23.39
N MET A 427 4.24 12.67 22.98
CA MET A 427 3.70 11.44 23.54
C MET A 427 4.10 10.22 22.71
N LEU A 428 4.78 9.25 23.31
CA LEU A 428 5.00 7.96 22.65
C LEU A 428 3.71 7.14 22.69
N MET A 429 3.08 6.96 21.54
CA MET A 429 1.89 6.11 21.37
C MET A 429 2.31 4.67 21.10
N LYS A 430 1.53 3.72 21.60
CA LYS A 430 1.68 2.32 21.21
C LYS A 430 1.05 2.11 19.83
N PRO A 431 1.81 1.64 18.82
CA PRO A 431 1.23 1.31 17.53
C PRO A 431 0.23 0.17 17.69
N HIS A 432 -0.86 0.18 16.94
CA HIS A 432 -1.81 -0.93 16.91
C HIS A 432 -2.48 -1.07 15.55
N LEU A 433 -2.84 -2.31 15.22
CA LEU A 433 -3.45 -2.70 13.94
C LEU A 433 -4.92 -3.09 14.06
N VAL A 434 -5.43 -3.29 15.28
CA VAL A 434 -6.79 -3.76 15.54
C VAL A 434 -7.57 -2.67 16.26
N LYS A 435 -8.73 -2.32 15.72
CA LYS A 435 -9.66 -1.33 16.25
C LYS A 435 -10.72 -1.97 17.14
N SER A 436 -11.33 -3.06 16.67
CA SER A 436 -12.34 -3.81 17.42
C SER A 436 -12.40 -5.29 17.03
N ILE A 437 -12.97 -6.09 17.93
CA ILE A 437 -13.47 -7.45 17.64
C ILE A 437 -14.99 -7.38 17.76
N GLU A 438 -15.67 -7.89 16.75
CA GLU A 438 -17.12 -7.81 16.59
C GLU A 438 -17.76 -9.19 16.44
N ASP A 439 -19.01 -9.33 16.89
CA ASP A 439 -19.81 -10.51 16.59
C ASP A 439 -20.28 -10.49 15.12
N GLN A 440 -21.02 -11.52 14.70
CA GLN A 440 -21.51 -11.64 13.33
C GLN A 440 -22.63 -10.63 12.99
N LYS A 441 -23.16 -9.91 13.98
CA LYS A 441 -24.17 -8.87 13.85
C LYS A 441 -23.56 -7.46 13.89
N GLY A 442 -22.24 -7.35 14.03
CA GLY A 442 -21.52 -6.08 14.14
C GLY A 442 -21.52 -5.46 15.54
N HIS A 443 -21.91 -6.22 16.57
CA HIS A 443 -21.77 -5.73 17.95
C HIS A 443 -20.32 -5.85 18.40
N VAL A 444 -19.76 -4.75 18.90
CA VAL A 444 -18.40 -4.71 19.44
C VAL A 444 -18.31 -5.53 20.72
N ILE A 445 -17.55 -6.63 20.67
CA ILE A 445 -17.22 -7.47 21.81
C ILE A 445 -16.05 -6.87 22.60
N LYS A 446 -15.06 -6.36 21.86
CA LYS A 446 -13.86 -5.75 22.44
C LYS A 446 -13.39 -4.59 21.57
N GLU A 447 -13.16 -3.45 22.19
CA GLU A 447 -12.61 -2.25 21.56
C GLU A 447 -11.15 -2.05 22.00
N PHE A 448 -10.29 -1.66 21.07
CA PHE A 448 -8.90 -1.31 21.33
C PHE A 448 -8.74 0.20 21.21
N LYS A 449 -8.47 0.87 22.33
CA LYS A 449 -8.33 2.32 22.39
C LYS A 449 -6.86 2.75 22.28
N PRO A 450 -6.59 3.95 21.76
CA PRO A 450 -5.23 4.52 21.76
C PRO A 450 -4.58 4.47 23.14
N GLU A 451 -3.35 3.95 23.20
CA GLU A 451 -2.59 3.78 24.45
C GLU A 451 -1.35 4.69 24.44
N VAL A 452 -1.31 5.66 25.36
CA VAL A 452 -0.14 6.50 25.59
C VAL A 452 0.84 5.73 26.46
N VAL A 453 2.03 5.43 25.93
CA VAL A 453 3.07 4.71 26.69
C VAL A 453 3.74 5.65 27.69
N ARG A 454 4.08 6.88 27.28
CA ARG A 454 4.70 7.94 28.11
C ARG A 454 4.82 9.27 27.37
N GLN A 455 5.01 10.36 28.11
CA GLN A 455 5.52 11.63 27.59
C GLN A 455 7.05 11.55 27.49
N VAL A 456 7.62 11.73 26.31
CA VAL A 456 9.08 11.63 26.06
C VAL A 456 9.76 13.00 26.11
N ILE A 457 9.12 14.01 25.53
CA ILE A 457 9.57 15.40 25.47
C ILE A 457 8.39 16.32 25.75
N SER A 458 8.63 17.57 26.13
CA SER A 458 7.56 18.56 26.27
C SER A 458 6.88 18.89 24.94
N LYS A 459 5.64 19.40 25.01
CA LYS A 459 4.89 19.85 23.83
C LYS A 459 5.60 21.00 23.13
N GLU A 460 6.24 21.87 23.90
CA GLU A 460 7.03 23.00 23.43
C GLU A 460 8.23 22.52 22.60
N THR A 461 8.99 21.54 23.10
CA THR A 461 10.10 20.92 22.37
C THR A 461 9.63 20.18 21.13
N ALA A 462 8.52 19.44 21.21
CA ALA A 462 7.94 18.74 20.06
C ALA A 462 7.58 19.74 18.94
N ASN A 463 6.90 20.84 19.28
CA ASN A 463 6.54 21.89 18.34
C ASN A 463 7.77 22.60 17.74
N LEU A 464 8.80 22.86 18.56
CA LEU A 464 10.03 23.47 18.07
C LEU A 464 10.77 22.52 17.11
N THR A 465 10.86 21.24 17.47
CA THR A 465 11.45 20.20 16.61
C THR A 465 10.68 20.09 15.29
N ALA A 466 9.36 20.07 15.33
CA ALA A 466 8.51 20.04 14.13
C ALA A 466 8.77 21.22 13.19
N LYS A 467 8.94 22.44 13.72
CA LYS A 467 9.32 23.63 12.93
C LYS A 467 10.69 23.49 12.28
N LEU A 468 11.68 22.97 13.00
CA LEU A 468 13.02 22.73 12.42
C LEU A 468 12.97 21.69 11.28
N LEU A 469 12.11 20.66 11.42
CA LEU A 469 11.90 19.64 10.40
C LEU A 469 11.10 20.13 9.20
N GLU A 470 10.18 21.08 9.40
CA GLU A 470 9.52 21.78 8.30
C GLU A 470 10.55 22.51 7.42
N ASN A 471 11.53 23.18 8.05
CA ASN A 471 12.60 23.85 7.31
C ASN A 471 13.52 22.89 6.53
N VAL A 472 13.60 21.61 6.92
CA VAL A 472 14.27 20.59 6.12
C VAL A 472 13.56 20.37 4.78
N VAL A 473 12.22 20.37 4.78
CA VAL A 473 11.41 20.20 3.58
C VAL A 473 11.37 21.51 2.78
N LEU A 474 11.22 22.67 3.42
CA LEU A 474 11.14 23.93 2.69
C LEU A 474 12.47 24.39 2.08
N LYS A 475 13.58 24.21 2.81
CA LYS A 475 14.87 24.85 2.48
C LYS A 475 16.04 23.89 2.47
N GLY A 476 15.90 22.67 3.01
CA GLY A 476 17.01 21.77 3.32
C GLY A 476 17.14 20.55 2.41
N SER A 477 17.59 19.45 3.00
CA SER A 477 17.88 18.20 2.29
C SER A 477 16.62 17.43 1.83
N GLY A 478 15.43 17.84 2.27
CA GLY A 478 14.16 17.12 2.07
C GLY A 478 13.19 17.79 1.10
N ARG A 479 13.65 18.69 0.23
CA ARG A 479 12.78 19.51 -0.66
C ARG A 479 11.80 18.72 -1.50
N ASN A 480 12.21 17.56 -1.98
CA ASN A 480 11.36 16.69 -2.80
C ASN A 480 10.20 16.03 -2.00
N ALA A 481 10.15 16.21 -0.68
CA ALA A 481 9.03 15.80 0.17
C ALA A 481 8.02 16.93 0.40
N TYR A 482 8.18 18.08 -0.27
CA TYR A 482 7.21 19.17 -0.23
C TYR A 482 5.85 18.68 -0.73
N VAL A 483 4.79 19.04 -0.02
CA VAL A 483 3.41 18.66 -0.36
C VAL A 483 2.68 19.95 -0.67
N ASP A 484 2.21 20.11 -1.89
CA ASP A 484 1.45 21.31 -2.26
C ASP A 484 0.17 21.41 -1.42
N GLY A 485 -0.16 22.62 -0.98
CA GLY A 485 -1.29 22.87 -0.07
C GLY A 485 -1.10 22.43 1.39
N TYR A 486 0.01 21.76 1.76
CA TYR A 486 0.23 21.27 3.13
C TYR A 486 1.63 21.54 3.68
N ARG A 487 1.69 21.94 4.95
CA ARG A 487 2.95 22.07 5.68
C ARG A 487 3.47 20.69 6.04
N ALA A 488 4.53 20.22 5.39
CA ALA A 488 5.16 18.93 5.68
C ALA A 488 6.46 19.10 6.48
N ALA A 489 6.69 18.19 7.42
CA ALA A 489 7.95 18.08 8.15
C ALA A 489 8.53 16.68 8.00
N GLY A 490 9.85 16.58 7.94
CA GLY A 490 10.51 15.29 7.92
C GLY A 490 12.02 15.34 7.76
N LYS A 491 12.62 14.16 7.69
CA LYS A 491 14.06 14.01 7.48
C LYS A 491 14.35 12.88 6.51
N THR A 492 15.30 13.14 5.63
CA THR A 492 15.92 12.14 4.74
C THR A 492 16.97 11.32 5.49
N GLY A 493 17.02 10.02 5.23
CA GLY A 493 18.07 9.11 5.64
C GLY A 493 18.81 8.52 4.44
N THR A 494 20.13 8.38 4.56
CA THR A 494 20.96 7.59 3.64
C THR A 494 22.01 6.91 4.50
N ALA A 495 21.75 5.65 4.82
CA ALA A 495 22.59 4.86 5.70
C ALA A 495 23.37 3.82 4.90
N GLN A 496 24.59 3.52 5.34
CA GLN A 496 25.40 2.46 4.75
C GLN A 496 24.90 1.11 5.27
N VAL A 497 24.87 0.10 4.39
CA VAL A 497 24.50 -1.26 4.79
C VAL A 497 25.68 -1.91 5.49
N VAL A 498 25.45 -2.57 6.63
CA VAL A 498 26.48 -3.35 7.33
C VAL A 498 26.79 -4.62 6.53
N ALA A 499 28.08 -4.89 6.27
CA ALA A 499 28.53 -6.08 5.56
C ALA A 499 28.47 -7.33 6.45
N GLU A 500 28.25 -8.51 5.86
CA GLU A 500 28.14 -9.79 6.58
C GLU A 500 29.37 -10.14 7.42
N ARG A 501 30.56 -9.66 7.03
CA ARG A 501 31.84 -9.88 7.75
C ARG A 501 32.22 -8.72 8.70
N GLY A 502 31.28 -7.82 8.98
CA GLY A 502 31.51 -6.59 9.73
C GLY A 502 32.00 -5.43 8.84
N GLY A 503 31.86 -4.20 9.35
CA GLY A 503 32.08 -2.98 8.57
C GLY A 503 30.93 -2.66 7.61
N TYR A 504 31.14 -1.70 6.70
CA TYR A 504 30.10 -1.26 5.75
C TYR A 504 30.32 -1.87 4.36
N ALA A 505 29.23 -2.32 3.74
CA ALA A 505 29.23 -2.83 2.38
C ALA A 505 29.39 -1.68 1.38
N SER A 506 30.38 -1.78 0.51
CA SER A 506 30.63 -0.76 -0.52
C SER A 506 29.48 -0.71 -1.52
N GLY A 507 29.01 0.50 -1.85
CA GLY A 507 27.96 0.73 -2.85
C GLY A 507 26.54 0.34 -2.43
N LYS A 508 26.33 -0.08 -1.18
CA LYS A 508 25.01 -0.50 -0.66
C LYS A 508 24.50 0.47 0.40
N TYR A 509 23.31 1.00 0.16
CA TYR A 509 22.69 2.00 1.01
C TYR A 509 21.23 1.68 1.29
N VAL A 510 20.74 2.18 2.43
CA VAL A 510 19.31 2.28 2.74
C VAL A 510 18.91 3.73 2.59
N ALA A 511 18.03 3.99 1.62
CA ALA A 511 17.44 5.29 1.39
C ALA A 511 16.12 5.37 2.17
N SER A 512 15.92 6.43 2.95
CA SER A 512 14.69 6.58 3.72
C SER A 512 14.21 8.02 3.82
N PHE A 513 12.92 8.18 4.10
CA PHE A 513 12.33 9.44 4.50
C PHE A 513 11.31 9.17 5.60
N ALA A 514 11.40 9.90 6.71
CA ALA A 514 10.43 9.84 7.80
C ALA A 514 9.89 11.23 8.06
N GLY A 515 8.57 11.39 8.07
CA GLY A 515 7.94 12.70 8.22
C GLY A 515 6.47 12.61 8.57
N PHE A 516 5.84 13.78 8.72
CA PHE A 516 4.42 13.92 9.03
C PHE A 516 3.85 15.22 8.45
N ALA A 517 2.54 15.23 8.27
CA ALA A 517 1.82 16.37 7.74
C ALA A 517 0.34 16.39 8.23
N PRO A 518 -0.30 17.57 8.32
CA PRO A 518 0.32 18.91 8.31
C PRO A 518 1.08 19.21 9.62
N VAL A 519 2.11 20.06 9.61
CA VAL A 519 2.96 20.36 10.79
C VAL A 519 2.17 20.94 11.98
N ASN A 520 1.17 21.77 11.71
CA ASN A 520 0.38 22.45 12.74
C ASN A 520 -0.70 21.58 13.38
N ASP A 521 -1.21 20.58 12.64
CA ASP A 521 -2.18 19.60 13.14
C ASP A 521 -1.95 18.24 12.47
N PRO A 522 -0.91 17.49 12.86
CA PRO A 522 -0.54 16.26 12.15
C PRO A 522 -1.66 15.24 12.12
N LYS A 523 -2.02 14.79 10.90
CA LYS A 523 -3.03 13.75 10.65
C LYS A 523 -2.40 12.43 10.27
N ILE A 524 -1.27 12.50 9.57
CA ILE A 524 -0.53 11.33 9.13
C ILE A 524 0.95 11.51 9.39
N SER A 525 1.60 10.41 9.71
CA SER A 525 3.05 10.24 9.61
C SER A 525 3.35 9.11 8.65
N ILE A 526 4.46 9.25 7.93
CA ILE A 526 4.86 8.31 6.89
C ILE A 526 6.34 8.01 7.04
N LEU A 527 6.68 6.73 7.00
CA LEU A 527 8.05 6.25 6.79
C LEU A 527 8.11 5.55 5.45
N ILE A 528 9.08 5.93 4.62
CA ILE A 528 9.50 5.19 3.43
C ILE A 528 10.92 4.71 3.66
N MET A 529 11.16 3.41 3.49
CA MET A 529 12.48 2.79 3.57
C MET A 529 12.70 1.92 2.32
N ILE A 530 13.80 2.15 1.62
CA ILE A 530 14.16 1.48 0.39
C ILE A 530 15.60 0.99 0.54
N ALA A 531 15.77 -0.32 0.68
CA ALA A 531 17.05 -0.96 0.88
C ALA A 531 17.68 -1.41 -0.44
N GLU A 532 18.94 -1.02 -0.64
CA GLU A 532 19.75 -1.36 -1.81
C GLU A 532 19.07 -0.97 -3.14
N PRO A 533 18.66 0.30 -3.37
CA PRO A 533 18.10 0.74 -4.64
C PRO A 533 19.13 0.65 -5.77
N GLN A 534 18.68 0.26 -6.95
CA GLN A 534 19.43 0.19 -8.20
C GLN A 534 19.10 1.41 -9.09
N GLY A 535 19.92 1.68 -10.11
CA GLY A 535 19.63 2.76 -11.09
C GLY A 535 20.34 4.10 -10.84
N GLY A 536 21.41 4.12 -10.05
CA GLY A 536 22.34 5.26 -9.96
C GLY A 536 22.00 6.34 -8.92
N SER A 537 20.74 6.47 -8.50
CA SER A 537 20.34 7.37 -7.40
C SER A 537 20.03 6.57 -6.14
N TYR A 538 20.77 6.83 -5.06
CA TYR A 538 20.64 6.13 -3.76
C TYR A 538 20.33 7.07 -2.57
N TYR A 539 20.21 8.37 -2.83
CA TYR A 539 19.95 9.34 -1.77
C TYR A 539 18.47 9.37 -1.39
N GLY A 540 18.18 9.32 -0.08
CA GLY A 540 16.80 9.34 0.44
C GLY A 540 15.98 10.55 -0.04
N GLY A 541 16.63 11.71 -0.23
CA GLY A 541 15.97 12.91 -0.77
C GLY A 541 15.57 12.82 -2.25
N MET A 542 16.16 11.90 -3.03
CA MET A 542 15.79 11.70 -4.44
C MET A 542 14.87 10.49 -4.63
N VAL A 543 15.02 9.46 -3.80
CA VAL A 543 14.30 8.20 -3.98
C VAL A 543 13.05 8.13 -3.09
N ALA A 544 13.18 8.45 -1.79
CA ALA A 544 12.10 8.27 -0.81
C ALA A 544 11.24 9.53 -0.61
N ALA A 545 11.84 10.72 -0.69
CA ALA A 545 11.13 11.98 -0.49
C ALA A 545 10.01 12.27 -1.51
N PRO A 546 10.16 12.04 -2.83
CA PRO A 546 9.05 12.19 -3.78
C PRO A 546 7.87 11.26 -3.47
N VAL A 547 8.16 10.04 -3.01
CA VAL A 547 7.13 9.08 -2.61
C VAL A 547 6.36 9.58 -1.40
N PHE A 548 7.05 10.17 -0.41
CA PHE A 548 6.38 10.85 0.70
C PHE A 548 5.43 11.94 0.21
N SER A 549 5.88 12.79 -0.72
CA SER A 549 5.07 13.91 -1.22
C SER A 549 3.76 13.42 -1.83
N SER A 550 3.84 12.49 -2.79
CA SER A 550 2.66 11.95 -3.47
C SER A 550 1.72 11.22 -2.51
N LEU A 551 2.27 10.39 -1.62
CA LEU A 551 1.45 9.62 -0.67
C LEU A 551 0.78 10.52 0.37
N ALA A 552 1.50 11.52 0.88
CA ALA A 552 0.95 12.48 1.83
C ALA A 552 -0.18 13.31 1.19
N GLN A 553 0.02 13.78 -0.05
CA GLN A 553 -0.99 14.55 -0.77
C GLN A 553 -2.29 13.75 -0.96
N ASP A 554 -2.19 12.56 -1.56
CA ASP A 554 -3.36 11.71 -1.81
C ASP A 554 -4.09 11.34 -0.51
N THR A 555 -3.32 11.04 0.55
CA THR A 555 -3.91 10.66 1.83
C THR A 555 -4.60 11.84 2.51
N LEU A 556 -4.00 13.05 2.50
CA LEU A 556 -4.61 14.23 3.11
C LEU A 556 -5.85 14.70 2.36
N HIS A 557 -5.85 14.63 1.02
CA HIS A 557 -7.04 14.87 0.20
C HIS A 557 -8.15 13.87 0.52
N TYR A 558 -7.83 12.57 0.59
CA TYR A 558 -8.80 11.54 0.94
C TYR A 558 -9.38 11.73 2.34
N LEU A 559 -8.57 12.13 3.32
CA LEU A 559 -9.01 12.44 4.67
C LEU A 559 -9.78 13.78 4.78
N GLY A 560 -9.94 14.52 3.68
CA GLY A 560 -10.65 15.80 3.66
C GLY A 560 -9.96 16.90 4.46
N VAL A 561 -8.64 16.83 4.61
CA VAL A 561 -7.87 17.84 5.35
C VAL A 561 -7.80 19.10 4.49
N PRO A 562 -8.25 20.27 4.98
CA PRO A 562 -8.28 21.47 4.16
C PRO A 562 -6.86 21.94 3.82
N GLU A 563 -6.65 22.29 2.55
CA GLU A 563 -5.41 22.89 2.06
C GLU A 563 -5.19 24.28 2.68
N GLN A 564 -3.92 24.63 2.87
CA GLN A 564 -3.48 25.94 3.33
C GLN A 564 -3.02 26.76 2.13
N LYS A 565 -3.60 27.96 1.98
CA LYS A 565 -3.21 28.91 0.93
C LYS A 565 -1.88 29.58 1.26
N ASP A 566 -1.18 30.04 0.23
CA ASP A 566 0.00 30.90 0.32
C ASP A 566 1.18 30.30 1.11
N LEU A 567 1.36 28.98 1.03
CA LEU A 567 2.52 28.32 1.63
C LEU A 567 3.80 28.67 0.85
N PRO A 568 4.93 28.91 1.54
CA PRO A 568 6.21 29.13 0.89
C PRO A 568 6.61 27.86 0.12
N LYS A 569 6.88 28.01 -1.17
CA LYS A 569 7.38 26.92 -2.02
C LYS A 569 8.91 26.83 -1.97
N PRO A 570 9.49 25.63 -2.08
CA PRO A 570 10.94 25.49 -2.23
C PRO A 570 11.40 26.17 -3.53
N LYS A 571 12.40 27.04 -3.47
CA LYS A 571 12.89 27.85 -4.62
C LYS A 571 13.39 27.06 -5.85
N ASP A 572 13.54 25.73 -5.73
CA ASP A 572 14.16 24.86 -6.74
C ASP A 572 13.37 23.52 -6.86
N ASN A 573 12.04 23.53 -6.80
CA ASN A 573 11.26 22.29 -6.90
C ASN A 573 11.39 21.69 -8.31
N PRO A 574 11.92 20.47 -8.50
CA PRO A 574 12.14 19.88 -9.83
C PRO A 574 10.84 19.63 -10.63
N TRP A 575 9.67 19.77 -10.00
CA TRP A 575 8.36 19.62 -10.64
C TRP A 575 7.69 20.96 -10.98
N GLU A 576 8.26 22.09 -10.55
CA GLU A 576 7.91 23.40 -11.09
C GLU A 576 8.94 23.76 -12.16
N VAL A 577 8.72 23.27 -13.38
CA VAL A 577 8.92 24.18 -14.50
C VAL A 577 7.76 25.16 -14.39
N GLU A 578 7.91 26.22 -13.58
CA GLU A 578 7.25 27.46 -13.96
C GLU A 578 7.81 27.75 -15.35
N GLU A 579 7.04 27.46 -16.40
CA GLU A 579 7.34 28.08 -17.69
C GLU A 579 7.38 29.57 -17.38
N GLU A 580 8.58 30.15 -17.40
CA GLU A 580 8.73 31.58 -17.19
C GLU A 580 7.73 32.24 -18.14
N ARG A 581 6.75 32.92 -17.54
CA ARG A 581 5.76 33.65 -18.30
C ARG A 581 6.44 34.91 -18.81
N ILE A 582 7.07 34.81 -19.97
CA ILE A 582 7.76 35.91 -20.60
C ILE A 582 6.72 36.78 -21.30
N GLU A 583 6.90 38.11 -21.28
CA GLU A 583 6.10 39.01 -22.09
C GLU A 583 6.42 38.80 -23.58
N VAL A 584 5.41 38.43 -24.35
CA VAL A 584 5.47 38.26 -25.80
C VAL A 584 4.50 39.21 -26.45
N ALA A 585 4.88 39.75 -27.62
CA ALA A 585 3.99 40.58 -28.42
C ALA A 585 3.00 39.69 -29.19
N VAL A 586 1.71 40.04 -29.14
CA VAL A 586 0.68 39.30 -29.89
C VAL A 586 0.92 39.49 -31.40
N PRO A 587 1.14 38.41 -32.19
CA PRO A 587 1.35 38.49 -33.63
C PRO A 587 0.06 38.92 -34.34
N ASN A 588 0.19 39.56 -35.51
CA ASN A 588 -0.96 39.87 -36.36
C ASN A 588 -1.38 38.62 -37.12
N VAL A 589 -2.56 38.11 -36.81
CA VAL A 589 -3.16 36.94 -37.45
C VAL A 589 -4.46 37.28 -38.19
N VAL A 590 -4.82 38.55 -38.28
CA VAL A 590 -5.99 39.00 -39.06
C VAL A 590 -5.72 38.85 -40.56
N ASN A 591 -6.71 38.33 -41.29
CA ASN A 591 -6.68 37.89 -42.69
C ASN A 591 -5.80 36.66 -42.99
N LEU A 592 -5.34 35.94 -41.96
CA LEU A 592 -4.70 34.64 -42.15
C LEU A 592 -5.75 33.52 -42.17
N PRO A 593 -5.50 32.44 -42.92
CA PRO A 593 -6.15 31.16 -42.71
C PRO A 593 -6.06 30.73 -41.24
N LEU A 594 -7.13 30.13 -40.71
CA LEU A 594 -7.20 29.77 -39.29
C LEU A 594 -6.05 28.86 -38.86
N ASP A 595 -5.65 27.89 -39.69
CA ASP A 595 -4.54 26.98 -39.43
C ASP A 595 -3.19 27.72 -39.34
N GLU A 596 -2.95 28.70 -40.19
CA GLU A 596 -1.74 29.53 -40.17
C GLU A 596 -1.72 30.46 -38.95
N ALA A 597 -2.86 31.08 -38.63
CA ALA A 597 -3.05 31.89 -37.42
C ALA A 597 -2.78 31.11 -36.12
N GLN A 598 -3.32 29.89 -36.02
CA GLN A 598 -3.12 29.00 -34.88
C GLN A 598 -1.65 28.60 -34.71
N LYS A 599 -0.95 28.35 -35.82
CA LYS A 599 0.47 28.03 -35.80
C LYS A 599 1.31 29.19 -35.28
N LEU A 600 1.10 30.39 -35.80
CA LEU A 600 1.80 31.62 -35.38
C LEU A 600 1.61 31.93 -33.89
N LEU A 601 0.40 31.74 -33.35
CA LEU A 601 0.14 31.95 -31.92
C LEU A 601 0.85 30.93 -31.04
N ARG A 602 0.88 29.66 -31.45
CA ARG A 602 1.59 28.60 -30.71
C ARG A 602 3.11 28.79 -30.73
N GLU A 603 3.67 29.28 -31.83
CA GLU A 603 5.13 29.54 -31.96
C GLU A 603 5.63 30.56 -30.93
N VAL A 604 4.79 31.51 -30.53
CA VAL A 604 5.11 32.51 -29.50
C VAL A 604 4.55 32.14 -28.11
N GLY A 605 4.06 30.92 -27.94
CA GLY A 605 3.58 30.41 -26.65
C GLY A 605 2.22 30.97 -26.21
N LEU A 606 1.37 31.39 -27.14
CA LEU A 606 0.01 31.88 -26.86
C LEU A 606 -1.06 30.81 -27.15
N ALA A 607 -2.08 30.79 -26.30
CA ALA A 607 -3.28 29.97 -26.53
C ALA A 607 -4.25 30.73 -27.46
N PHE A 608 -5.24 30.03 -28.00
CA PHE A 608 -6.26 30.67 -28.83
C PHE A 608 -7.65 30.06 -28.61
N GLU A 609 -8.67 30.87 -28.81
CA GLU A 609 -10.07 30.47 -28.89
C GLU A 609 -10.71 31.09 -30.13
N THR A 610 -11.65 30.39 -30.77
CA THR A 610 -12.31 30.90 -31.97
C THR A 610 -13.76 31.29 -31.70
N ARG A 611 -14.19 32.45 -32.18
CA ARG A 611 -15.56 32.93 -32.14
C ARG A 611 -16.10 33.08 -33.56
N GLY A 612 -17.11 32.27 -33.91
CA GLY A 612 -17.71 32.24 -35.26
C GLY A 612 -17.40 30.95 -36.02
N GLN A 613 -17.86 30.87 -37.27
CA GLN A 613 -17.63 29.72 -38.16
C GLN A 613 -16.94 30.23 -39.42
N GLY A 614 -15.86 29.59 -39.88
CA GLY A 614 -15.10 30.04 -41.04
C GLY A 614 -13.66 29.54 -41.01
N ASN A 615 -12.92 29.73 -42.10
CA ASN A 615 -11.52 29.32 -42.23
C ASN A 615 -10.54 30.50 -42.29
N MET A 616 -11.02 31.73 -42.06
CA MET A 616 -10.22 32.96 -42.12
C MET A 616 -10.50 33.83 -40.91
N VAL A 617 -9.45 34.41 -40.33
CA VAL A 617 -9.52 35.28 -39.16
C VAL A 617 -9.84 36.72 -39.59
N TYR A 618 -10.90 37.29 -39.06
CA TYR A 618 -11.36 38.66 -39.35
C TYR A 618 -11.06 39.65 -38.23
N GLY A 619 -10.85 39.14 -37.02
CA GLY A 619 -10.51 39.93 -35.85
C GLY A 619 -9.75 39.09 -34.85
N GLN A 620 -8.95 39.75 -34.03
CA GLN A 620 -8.26 39.13 -32.91
C GLN A 620 -8.33 40.03 -31.69
N ILE A 621 -8.39 39.44 -30.50
CA ILE A 621 -8.29 40.15 -29.22
C ILE A 621 -7.40 39.33 -28.29
N PRO A 622 -6.32 39.89 -27.72
CA PRO A 622 -5.84 41.26 -27.84
C PRO A 622 -5.34 41.64 -29.25
N GLU A 623 -5.25 42.95 -29.52
CA GLU A 623 -4.77 43.47 -30.80
C GLU A 623 -3.29 43.13 -31.03
N SER A 624 -2.87 43.11 -32.29
CA SER A 624 -1.47 42.87 -32.63
C SER A 624 -0.54 43.90 -31.98
N GLY A 625 0.59 43.42 -31.46
CA GLY A 625 1.58 44.25 -30.77
C GLY A 625 1.28 44.50 -29.29
N ALA A 626 0.13 44.06 -28.76
CA ALA A 626 -0.12 44.05 -27.32
C ALA A 626 0.89 43.12 -26.63
N LEU A 627 1.47 43.56 -25.52
CA LEU A 627 2.34 42.74 -24.69
C LEU A 627 1.49 41.92 -23.74
N VAL A 628 1.62 40.60 -23.81
CA VAL A 628 0.90 39.65 -22.96
C VAL A 628 1.86 38.57 -22.47
N LEU A 629 1.49 37.89 -21.40
CA LEU A 629 2.28 36.78 -20.89
C LEU A 629 2.05 35.51 -21.73
N THR A 630 3.08 34.69 -21.93
CA THR A 630 2.91 33.34 -22.50
C THR A 630 1.83 32.55 -21.75
N GLY A 631 1.05 31.77 -22.49
CA GLY A 631 -0.16 31.09 -22.01
C GLY A 631 -1.45 31.94 -22.06
N THR A 632 -1.36 33.23 -22.41
CA THR A 632 -2.56 34.07 -22.61
C THR A 632 -3.35 33.61 -23.84
N THR A 633 -4.68 33.54 -23.71
CA THR A 633 -5.59 33.15 -24.81
C THR A 633 -5.94 34.34 -25.70
N VAL A 634 -5.67 34.22 -27.01
CA VAL A 634 -6.09 35.17 -28.04
C VAL A 634 -7.41 34.70 -28.67
N ILE A 635 -8.44 35.53 -28.61
CA ILE A 635 -9.75 35.26 -29.22
C ILE A 635 -9.70 35.64 -30.70
N LEU A 636 -10.00 34.70 -31.59
CA LEU A 636 -10.01 34.84 -33.05
C LEU A 636 -11.45 34.87 -33.57
N ASP A 637 -11.84 35.97 -34.19
CA ASP A 637 -13.14 36.12 -34.85
C ASP A 637 -13.11 35.54 -36.26
N LEU A 638 -14.00 34.60 -36.56
CA LEU A 638 -14.11 33.93 -37.86
C LEU A 638 -15.41 34.33 -38.57
N ASN A 639 -15.37 34.54 -39.90
CA ASN A 639 -16.55 34.90 -40.68
C ASN A 639 -17.16 33.71 -41.42
N GLY A 640 -18.50 33.62 -41.39
CA GLY A 640 -19.28 32.56 -42.01
C GLY A 640 -19.28 32.61 -43.53
N ALA A 641 -19.02 31.48 -44.17
CA ALA A 641 -19.24 31.31 -45.60
C ALA A 641 -20.75 31.29 -45.91
N GLY A 642 -21.28 32.35 -46.53
CA GLY A 642 -22.65 32.39 -47.03
C GLY A 642 -23.01 33.74 -47.65
N GLY A 643 -23.15 33.77 -48.98
CA GLY A 643 -23.40 34.97 -49.78
C GLY A 643 -24.78 35.61 -49.57
N GLY A 644 -24.91 36.85 -50.03
CA GLY A 644 -26.19 37.57 -50.05
C GLY A 644 -26.09 38.99 -50.58
N ASN A 645 -26.36 39.11 -51.89
CA ASN A 645 -27.05 40.20 -52.59
C ASN A 645 -26.90 41.66 -52.13
N GLY A 646 -26.35 42.47 -53.05
CA GLY A 646 -26.98 43.72 -53.50
C GLY A 646 -27.49 44.68 -52.43
N GLN A 647 -26.57 45.36 -51.74
CA GLN A 647 -26.87 46.67 -51.15
C GLN A 647 -25.70 47.61 -51.43
N THR A 648 -25.95 48.56 -52.34
CA THR A 648 -25.14 49.77 -52.54
C THR A 648 -25.08 50.53 -51.22
N GLY A 649 -24.01 50.28 -50.44
CA GLY A 649 -23.81 50.87 -49.11
C GLY A 649 -22.84 50.09 -48.21
N GLN A 650 -22.61 48.80 -48.44
CA GLN A 650 -21.63 48.03 -47.66
C GLN A 650 -20.19 48.46 -47.99
N GLN A 651 -19.48 48.93 -46.97
CA GLN A 651 -18.06 49.24 -47.04
C GLN A 651 -17.24 47.96 -46.82
N VAL A 652 -16.28 47.71 -47.69
CA VAL A 652 -15.33 46.60 -47.63
C VAL A 652 -13.94 47.17 -47.38
N SER A 653 -13.16 46.51 -46.54
CA SER A 653 -11.80 46.95 -46.25
C SER A 653 -10.87 46.59 -47.41
N VAL A 654 -10.04 47.55 -47.82
CA VAL A 654 -9.06 47.35 -48.89
C VAL A 654 -7.98 46.37 -48.40
N PRO A 655 -7.74 45.24 -49.09
CA PRO A 655 -6.72 44.27 -48.72
C PRO A 655 -5.31 44.80 -49.03
N ASN A 656 -4.27 44.16 -48.46
CA ASN A 656 -2.90 44.42 -48.88
C ASN A 656 -2.57 43.61 -50.15
N LEU A 657 -2.24 44.32 -51.22
CA LEU A 657 -1.98 43.78 -52.55
C LEU A 657 -0.49 43.74 -52.87
N LYS A 658 0.38 44.27 -52.00
CA LYS A 658 1.83 44.36 -52.27
C LYS A 658 2.44 42.98 -52.54
N GLY A 659 3.18 42.88 -53.64
CA GLY A 659 3.84 41.65 -54.09
C GLY A 659 2.96 40.72 -54.94
N MET A 660 1.67 41.01 -55.12
CA MET A 660 0.77 40.21 -55.96
C MET A 660 0.94 40.54 -57.44
N SER A 661 0.72 39.54 -58.31
CA SER A 661 0.59 39.79 -59.75
C SER A 661 -0.73 40.50 -60.08
N ILE A 662 -0.80 41.14 -61.26
CA ILE A 662 -2.02 41.82 -61.73
C ILE A 662 -3.25 40.90 -61.67
N ARG A 663 -3.08 39.63 -62.03
CA ARG A 663 -4.17 38.64 -62.03
C ARG A 663 -4.63 38.28 -60.63
N GLU A 664 -3.70 38.09 -59.70
CA GLU A 664 -4.01 37.75 -58.29
C GLU A 664 -4.67 38.94 -57.57
N ALA A 665 -4.12 40.14 -57.74
CA ALA A 665 -4.71 41.36 -57.20
C ALA A 665 -6.11 41.62 -57.78
N GLY A 666 -6.31 41.35 -59.07
CA GLY A 666 -7.61 41.46 -59.74
C GLY A 666 -8.64 40.49 -59.15
N ASN A 667 -8.30 39.21 -59.05
CA ASN A 667 -9.20 38.19 -58.50
C ASN A 667 -9.58 38.49 -57.04
N LEU A 668 -8.61 38.91 -56.23
CA LEU A 668 -8.84 39.24 -54.81
C LEU A 668 -9.77 40.46 -54.67
N LEU A 669 -9.50 41.55 -55.41
CA LEU A 669 -10.37 42.72 -55.37
C LEU A 669 -11.77 42.40 -55.89
N GLU A 670 -11.91 41.60 -56.95
CA GLU A 670 -13.20 41.21 -57.50
C GLU A 670 -14.02 40.38 -56.49
N SER A 671 -13.39 39.44 -55.79
CA SER A 671 -14.04 38.66 -54.71
C SER A 671 -14.58 39.52 -53.57
N LEU A 672 -13.95 40.67 -53.34
CA LEU A 672 -14.35 41.66 -52.33
C LEU A 672 -15.33 42.70 -52.88
N GLY A 673 -15.66 42.63 -54.17
CA GLY A 673 -16.53 43.55 -54.87
C GLY A 673 -15.89 44.92 -55.12
N LEU A 674 -14.56 45.01 -55.24
CA LEU A 674 -13.79 46.20 -55.60
C LEU A 674 -13.24 46.09 -57.02
N LYS A 675 -12.90 47.21 -57.66
CA LYS A 675 -12.34 47.23 -59.02
C LYS A 675 -10.84 47.49 -59.00
N LEU A 676 -10.07 46.74 -59.78
CA LEU A 676 -8.64 47.02 -59.97
C LEU A 676 -8.45 48.10 -61.04
N GLU A 677 -7.69 49.15 -60.72
CA GLU A 677 -7.13 50.09 -61.70
C GLU A 677 -5.60 49.90 -61.74
N PRO A 678 -5.09 49.07 -62.68
CA PRO A 678 -3.66 48.78 -62.73
C PRO A 678 -2.88 49.86 -63.49
N GLU A 679 -1.76 50.30 -62.93
CA GLU A 679 -0.76 51.16 -63.60
C GLU A 679 0.60 50.45 -63.64
N GLY A 680 1.11 50.13 -64.83
CA GLY A 680 2.38 49.43 -65.02
C GLY A 680 2.25 47.91 -65.22
N THR A 681 3.37 47.18 -65.15
CA THR A 681 3.45 45.74 -65.39
C THR A 681 4.35 45.07 -64.37
N GLY A 682 4.04 43.87 -63.89
CA GLY A 682 4.86 43.12 -62.92
C GLY A 682 4.13 42.87 -61.61
N LEU A 683 4.80 43.06 -60.47
CA LEU A 683 4.24 42.85 -59.13
C LEU A 683 3.81 44.18 -58.49
N ALA A 684 2.74 44.14 -57.71
CA ALA A 684 2.19 45.31 -57.04
C ALA A 684 3.19 45.89 -56.03
N GLU A 685 3.64 47.11 -56.25
CA GLU A 685 4.59 47.80 -55.37
C GLU A 685 3.87 48.71 -54.37
N SER A 686 2.83 49.41 -54.85
CA SER A 686 2.04 50.33 -54.04
C SER A 686 0.57 50.33 -54.48
N GLN A 687 -0.31 50.72 -53.55
CA GLN A 687 -1.74 50.81 -53.78
C GLN A 687 -2.33 52.06 -53.15
N SER A 688 -3.41 52.56 -53.73
CA SER A 688 -4.22 53.63 -53.18
C SER A 688 -5.71 53.31 -53.37
N PRO A 689 -6.51 53.29 -52.29
CA PRO A 689 -6.17 53.62 -50.89
C PRO A 689 -5.33 52.56 -50.15
N ALA A 690 -4.81 52.93 -48.97
CA ALA A 690 -3.97 52.05 -48.15
C ALA A 690 -4.73 50.83 -47.61
N PRO A 691 -4.05 49.69 -47.33
CA PRO A 691 -4.68 48.51 -46.73
C PRO A 691 -5.42 48.85 -45.43
N GLY A 692 -6.58 48.24 -45.20
CA GLY A 692 -7.44 48.54 -44.06
C GLY A 692 -8.50 49.63 -44.32
N THR A 693 -8.31 50.48 -45.35
CA THR A 693 -9.24 51.57 -45.69
C THR A 693 -10.61 51.03 -46.07
N LYS A 694 -11.69 51.60 -45.55
CA LYS A 694 -13.06 51.16 -45.87
C LYS A 694 -13.58 51.84 -47.15
N LEU A 695 -13.85 51.05 -48.19
CA LEU A 695 -14.41 51.52 -49.46
C LEU A 695 -15.77 50.91 -49.75
N PRO A 696 -16.76 51.67 -50.26
CA PRO A 696 -17.97 51.09 -50.82
C PRO A 696 -17.66 50.11 -51.94
N ARG A 697 -18.40 49.00 -52.01
CA ARG A 697 -18.31 48.05 -53.14
C ARG A 697 -18.49 48.77 -54.48
N GLY A 698 -17.68 48.39 -55.47
CA GLY A 698 -17.61 48.93 -56.82
C GLY A 698 -16.60 50.06 -57.01
N ARG A 699 -15.96 50.55 -55.93
CA ARG A 699 -14.91 51.57 -56.02
C ARG A 699 -13.59 51.01 -56.55
N PRO A 700 -12.83 51.80 -57.34
CA PRO A 700 -11.53 51.37 -57.82
C PRO A 700 -10.46 51.47 -56.73
N VAL A 701 -9.53 50.52 -56.74
CA VAL A 701 -8.26 50.57 -56.03
C VAL A 701 -7.17 50.69 -57.08
N LYS A 702 -6.44 51.80 -57.06
CA LYS A 702 -5.30 52.03 -57.94
C LYS A 702 -4.11 51.26 -57.43
N VAL A 703 -3.47 50.46 -58.28
CA VAL A 703 -2.31 49.65 -57.90
C VAL A 703 -1.21 49.88 -58.93
N GLN A 704 -0.04 50.32 -58.45
CA GLN A 704 1.15 50.46 -59.27
C GLN A 704 1.93 49.15 -59.28
N PHE A 705 2.16 48.63 -60.48
CA PHE A 705 2.93 47.41 -60.73
C PHE A 705 4.27 47.78 -61.34
N LYS A 706 5.35 47.24 -60.76
CA LYS A 706 6.69 47.36 -61.33
C LYS A 706 7.19 46.00 -61.80
N PRO A 707 7.94 45.95 -62.93
CA PRO A 707 8.64 44.75 -63.31
C PRO A 707 9.61 44.38 -62.20
N PRO A 708 9.83 43.09 -61.91
CA PRO A 708 10.94 42.71 -61.07
C PRO A 708 12.21 43.30 -61.70
N SER A 709 12.92 44.13 -60.94
CA SER A 709 14.21 44.68 -61.35
C SER A 709 15.15 43.50 -61.61
N ASP A 710 15.63 43.37 -62.86
CA ASP A 710 16.68 42.41 -63.19
C ASP A 710 17.86 42.64 -62.24
N GLY A 711 18.27 41.56 -61.58
CA GLY A 711 19.11 41.61 -60.41
C GLY A 711 20.48 42.26 -60.60
N SER A 712 20.94 42.87 -59.52
CA SER A 712 22.34 42.98 -59.14
C SER A 712 22.46 42.79 -57.64
#